data_AF-A0A812V2B4-F1
#
_entry.id   AF-A0A812V2B4-F1
#
_cell.length_a   1.000
_cell.length_b   1.000
_cell.length_c   1.000
_cell.angle_alpha   90.00
_cell.angle_beta   90.00
_cell.angle_gamma   90.00
#
_symmetry.space_group_name_H-M   'P 1'
#
loop_
_entity.id
_entity.type
_entity.pdbx_description
1 polymer ?
#
loop_
_entity_poly.entity_id
_entity_poly.type
_entity_poly.pdbx_seq_one_letter_code
_entity_poly.pdbx_strand_id
1 'polypeptide(L)'
;MMEKALYDVWADVATVAPPAASSESPRSSILKLCGAWGALAAAQGFQAPGEVGAEGIKHPEPMPVNSSRDRVPAGRTMSCRLFFCVSLLKALSLSLTSSFGQNFEELTQAVAAAEKCGIRMEEIEKEAAVHSKQYEEDAVEVRRAINSKDEDAMVSALRAAEAKGFEDSFLMGELREQLAELQAARAAAARRSDAESQLERALGEDAKSLEKAIAEAAVSGLSLAQLAPARKRKAELEEQRRREQGREVLARRLKAATRTGNPKILAQVIAAAERAGVSKEEVRAAQEMADRWAAEARGKAPVEEAPKEPLPGPEPKVRRVNEEPDAASILALATIGKDVAALESALSIARSQASEVDEADLHIAHRRLEALRKAQAAPPRGAGVEDACPIVFQVQSDLEGSFHIEKFKTEIDKLQSKQKALSEKIQEHSGGKDEFYAKKVFPIVGQGQGAENEQEAELRAQLDELSGKIDGLQARKEEINRAVGSKRDEEPTWQRFFLQFVDIGRVVKSGLSSHRKSIGFSSEGDIDNRIASIEFQPALTTSPNSWSLPKEEEKKLLAEIQQLKKNRTKVSHMQQMEQSPGDPKSNVRNLSTVDPTMSMKEQKDAINEEMNRYRDEKRKIQEQMTELSEARKQQLGPIEEIQNQRGAVSDELKAKIEDPWLPVLLHAEKYAAEKAERQKEYDLRRKQREAEKLDDQPYVAEITLIEQTMKFCQGLVQSKVEDKSDEKKEVSHENVDGCEILLRKEDREEEFYFAPLKGKKDKNKKKGAGETKAAKITHNAETFRLFDQLKLDAPLSTDQVPGLLEKLTEQLADYQAKVKEWEEKREDMKKAILEGLSEIEEKKAARDAEDNAEEKEEERKEEKEEEG
;
A
#
# COMPACT_ATOMS: atom_id res chain seq x y z
N MET A 1 -41.16 34.71 32.20
CA MET A 1 -42.62 34.82 31.91
C MET A 1 -43.29 33.45 31.74
N MET A 2 -42.65 32.42 31.16
CA MET A 2 -43.21 31.05 31.15
C MET A 2 -43.23 30.36 32.53
N GLU A 3 -42.29 30.65 33.43
CA GLU A 3 -42.32 30.11 34.81
C GLU A 3 -43.50 30.64 35.65
N LYS A 4 -43.95 31.88 35.40
CA LYS A 4 -45.09 32.45 36.12
C LYS A 4 -46.42 31.84 35.66
N ALA A 5 -46.51 31.45 34.39
CA ALA A 5 -47.68 30.76 33.83
C ALA A 5 -47.81 29.30 34.32
N LEU A 6 -46.70 28.64 34.66
CA LEU A 6 -46.73 27.28 35.23
C LEU A 6 -47.11 27.27 36.71
N TYR A 7 -46.77 28.32 37.47
CA TYR A 7 -47.12 28.45 38.88
C TYR A 7 -48.61 28.80 39.10
N ASP A 8 -49.21 29.60 38.21
CA ASP A 8 -50.62 29.99 38.31
C ASP A 8 -51.57 28.82 37.93
N VAL A 9 -51.14 27.89 37.06
CA VAL A 9 -51.92 26.68 36.71
C VAL A 9 -51.91 25.63 37.82
N TRP A 10 -50.87 25.60 38.65
CA TRP A 10 -50.76 24.64 39.75
C TRP A 10 -51.53 25.10 41.01
N ALA A 11 -51.71 26.42 41.19
CA ALA A 11 -52.45 26.99 42.31
C ALA A 11 -53.98 26.80 42.22
N ASP A 12 -54.55 26.68 41.01
CA ASP A 12 -56.01 26.50 40.82
C ASP A 12 -56.49 25.05 41.05
N VAL A 13 -55.59 24.06 41.13
CA VAL A 13 -55.95 22.65 41.34
C VAL A 13 -56.05 22.29 42.83
N ALA A 14 -55.53 23.11 43.74
CA ALA A 14 -55.36 22.75 45.15
C ALA A 14 -56.50 23.21 46.10
N THR A 15 -57.59 23.81 45.61
CA THR A 15 -58.69 24.27 46.48
C THR A 15 -60.07 23.80 46.04
N VAL A 16 -60.47 22.57 46.41
CA VAL A 16 -61.85 22.25 46.84
C VAL A 16 -61.84 20.99 47.74
N ALA A 17 -62.43 21.10 48.93
CA ALA A 17 -62.90 19.99 49.77
C ALA A 17 -64.42 20.19 50.06
N PRO A 18 -65.14 19.23 50.68
CA PRO A 18 -65.73 17.98 50.17
C PRO A 18 -67.29 18.02 50.21
N PRO A 19 -68.03 16.90 50.35
CA PRO A 19 -68.45 15.92 49.36
C PRO A 19 -69.96 16.01 48.99
N ALA A 20 -70.35 15.56 47.79
CA ALA A 20 -71.73 15.18 47.52
C ALA A 20 -71.78 13.95 46.61
N ALA A 21 -72.58 12.97 47.03
CA ALA A 21 -72.71 11.65 46.42
C ALA A 21 -73.25 11.70 44.99
N SER A 22 -72.54 11.07 44.05
CA SER A 22 -73.17 10.43 42.89
C SER A 22 -72.24 9.37 42.30
N SER A 23 -72.84 8.27 41.86
CA SER A 23 -72.21 7.09 41.30
C SER A 23 -71.71 7.33 39.87
N GLU A 24 -70.41 7.43 39.66
CA GLU A 24 -69.80 7.29 38.33
C GLU A 24 -68.68 6.23 38.34
N SER A 25 -68.68 5.41 37.30
CA SER A 25 -67.86 4.21 37.15
C SER A 25 -66.37 4.54 36.86
N PRO A 26 -65.40 3.79 37.42
CA PRO A 26 -63.96 4.04 37.28
C PRO A 26 -63.40 3.97 35.85
N ARG A 27 -64.19 3.55 34.85
CA ARG A 27 -63.76 3.43 33.45
C ARG A 27 -63.62 4.77 32.72
N SER A 28 -64.31 5.81 33.17
CA SER A 28 -64.32 7.14 32.53
C SER A 28 -62.99 7.90 32.73
N SER A 29 -62.36 7.74 33.90
CA SER A 29 -61.16 8.49 34.28
C SER A 29 -59.87 7.93 33.65
N ILE A 30 -59.83 6.62 33.38
CA ILE A 30 -58.68 5.95 32.74
C ILE A 30 -58.57 6.32 31.25
N LEU A 31 -59.70 6.46 30.55
CA LEU A 31 -59.70 6.88 29.14
C LEU A 31 -59.28 8.34 28.94
N LYS A 32 -59.52 9.21 29.92
CA LYS A 32 -59.06 10.62 29.88
C LYS A 32 -57.56 10.75 30.12
N LEU A 33 -56.96 9.89 30.95
CA LEU A 33 -55.51 9.85 31.18
C LEU A 33 -54.75 9.27 29.98
N CYS A 34 -55.26 8.23 29.32
CA CYS A 34 -54.65 7.69 28.10
C CYS A 34 -54.70 8.68 26.92
N GLY A 35 -55.76 9.51 26.83
CA GLY A 35 -55.86 10.57 25.83
C GLY A 35 -54.86 11.71 26.04
N ALA A 36 -54.58 12.07 27.30
CA ALA A 36 -53.62 13.12 27.63
C ALA A 36 -52.16 12.72 27.34
N TRP A 37 -51.83 11.44 27.49
CA TRP A 37 -50.49 10.91 27.15
C TRP A 37 -50.25 10.83 25.64
N GLY A 38 -51.27 10.49 24.86
CA GLY A 38 -51.18 10.51 23.38
C GLY A 38 -50.96 11.92 22.81
N ALA A 39 -51.52 12.95 23.44
CA ALA A 39 -51.33 14.34 23.04
C ALA A 39 -49.94 14.89 23.38
N LEU A 40 -49.31 14.41 24.45
CA LEU A 40 -47.97 14.83 24.86
C LEU A 40 -46.87 14.23 23.96
N ALA A 41 -47.05 12.99 23.50
CA ALA A 41 -46.13 12.33 22.57
C ALA A 41 -46.11 12.97 21.18
N ALA A 42 -47.25 13.52 20.73
CA ALA A 42 -47.35 14.24 19.46
C ALA A 42 -46.69 15.64 19.50
N ALA A 43 -46.60 16.26 20.69
CA ALA A 43 -46.01 17.59 20.86
C ALA A 43 -44.47 17.59 20.90
N GLN A 44 -43.82 16.43 21.09
CA GLN A 44 -42.35 16.32 21.23
C GLN A 44 -41.59 16.03 19.93
N GLY A 45 -42.25 16.05 18.77
CA GLY A 45 -41.56 16.20 17.48
C GLY A 45 -40.60 15.08 17.08
N PHE A 46 -40.91 13.82 17.36
CA PHE A 46 -40.15 12.69 16.82
C PHE A 46 -40.46 12.51 15.32
N GLN A 47 -39.49 12.89 14.49
CA GLN A 47 -39.53 12.74 13.03
C GLN A 47 -39.04 11.34 12.64
N ALA A 48 -39.83 10.59 11.89
CA ALA A 48 -39.42 9.31 11.30
C ALA A 48 -38.47 9.54 10.10
N PRO A 49 -37.44 8.69 9.89
CA PRO A 49 -36.53 8.83 8.77
C PRO A 49 -37.15 8.33 7.46
N GLY A 50 -36.71 8.96 6.37
CA GLY A 50 -37.30 8.95 5.03
C GLY A 50 -37.42 7.61 4.32
N GLU A 51 -38.45 7.55 3.49
CA GLU A 51 -38.65 6.55 2.43
C GLU A 51 -37.53 6.61 1.39
N VAL A 52 -36.93 5.46 1.11
CA VAL A 52 -36.15 5.22 -0.11
C VAL A 52 -36.93 4.21 -0.93
N GLY A 53 -37.22 4.57 -2.19
CA GLY A 53 -38.03 3.78 -3.10
C GLY A 53 -37.39 2.43 -3.47
N ALA A 54 -38.23 1.42 -3.64
CA ALA A 54 -37.91 0.20 -4.35
C ALA A 54 -39.15 -0.31 -5.09
N GLU A 55 -39.01 -0.39 -6.41
CA GLU A 55 -39.96 -1.00 -7.32
C GLU A 55 -40.08 -2.51 -7.09
N GLY A 56 -41.32 -3.00 -7.18
CA GLY A 56 -41.70 -4.29 -7.76
C GLY A 56 -41.09 -5.57 -7.19
N ILE A 57 -41.88 -6.32 -6.42
CA ILE A 57 -41.98 -7.79 -6.49
C ILE A 57 -43.34 -8.24 -5.93
N LYS A 58 -43.90 -9.27 -6.58
CA LYS A 58 -45.26 -9.82 -6.47
C LYS A 58 -45.62 -10.36 -5.08
N HIS A 59 -46.88 -10.12 -4.69
CA HIS A 59 -47.60 -10.79 -3.61
C HIS A 59 -47.72 -12.32 -3.81
N PRO A 60 -47.73 -13.09 -2.72
CA PRO A 60 -48.64 -14.21 -2.57
C PRO A 60 -49.61 -14.04 -1.38
N GLU A 61 -50.74 -14.73 -1.50
CA GLU A 61 -51.97 -14.68 -0.70
C GLU A 61 -51.81 -15.06 0.79
N PRO A 62 -52.74 -14.61 1.67
CA PRO A 62 -52.78 -15.02 3.07
C PRO A 62 -53.63 -16.28 3.31
N MET A 63 -53.09 -17.22 4.10
CA MET A 63 -53.81 -18.38 4.66
C MET A 63 -54.54 -18.01 5.97
N PRO A 64 -55.60 -18.76 6.35
CA PRO A 64 -56.62 -18.27 7.27
C PRO A 64 -56.28 -18.44 8.76
N VAL A 65 -56.71 -17.45 9.54
CA VAL A 65 -56.68 -17.41 11.00
C VAL A 65 -57.80 -18.29 11.57
N ASN A 66 -57.44 -19.25 12.42
CA ASN A 66 -58.38 -20.07 13.18
C ASN A 66 -58.52 -19.46 14.59
N SER A 67 -59.68 -18.85 14.88
CA SER A 67 -59.97 -18.28 16.20
C SER A 67 -60.77 -19.28 17.05
N SER A 68 -60.10 -19.95 17.99
CA SER A 68 -60.76 -20.64 19.11
C SER A 68 -60.71 -19.74 20.33
N ARG A 69 -61.87 -19.19 20.68
CA ARG A 69 -62.10 -18.34 21.85
C ARG A 69 -62.50 -19.27 23.01
N ASP A 70 -61.57 -19.58 23.90
CA ASP A 70 -61.89 -20.20 25.19
C ASP A 70 -61.84 -19.17 26.32
N ARG A 71 -62.86 -19.26 27.17
CA ARG A 71 -63.16 -18.37 28.30
C ARG A 71 -62.17 -18.61 29.44
N VAL A 72 -61.60 -17.53 29.98
CA VAL A 72 -60.90 -17.51 31.29
C VAL A 72 -61.90 -17.00 32.36
N PRO A 73 -61.97 -17.63 33.54
CA PRO A 73 -62.97 -17.30 34.56
C PRO A 73 -62.59 -16.04 35.35
N ALA A 74 -63.62 -15.26 35.72
CA ALA A 74 -63.51 -14.08 36.56
C ALA A 74 -63.12 -14.48 37.99
N GLY A 75 -61.91 -14.10 38.40
CA GLY A 75 -61.44 -14.38 39.75
C GLY A 75 -60.09 -13.76 40.12
N ARG A 76 -59.74 -12.56 39.62
CA ARG A 76 -58.56 -11.80 40.08
C ARG A 76 -58.78 -10.30 39.92
N THR A 77 -59.51 -9.67 40.83
CA THR A 77 -59.64 -8.19 40.89
C THR A 77 -58.77 -7.55 41.97
N MET A 78 -58.18 -8.32 42.89
CA MET A 78 -57.19 -7.83 43.86
C MET A 78 -55.76 -7.74 43.30
N SER A 79 -55.46 -8.46 42.20
CA SER A 79 -54.10 -8.52 41.63
C SER A 79 -53.70 -7.25 40.88
N CYS A 80 -54.65 -6.49 40.32
CA CYS A 80 -54.32 -5.33 39.49
C CYS A 80 -53.75 -4.15 40.29
N ARG A 81 -54.14 -3.97 41.57
CA ARG A 81 -53.63 -2.86 42.39
C ARG A 81 -52.17 -3.09 42.81
N LEU A 82 -51.83 -4.31 43.23
CA LEU A 82 -50.45 -4.71 43.53
C LEU A 82 -49.59 -4.64 42.27
N PHE A 83 -50.09 -5.15 41.14
CA PHE A 83 -49.34 -5.09 39.88
C PHE A 83 -49.10 -3.65 39.42
N PHE A 84 -50.09 -2.76 39.58
CA PHE A 84 -49.95 -1.35 39.22
C PHE A 84 -49.00 -0.61 40.17
N CYS A 85 -49.05 -0.87 41.48
CA CYS A 85 -48.13 -0.27 42.46
C CYS A 85 -46.70 -0.77 42.29
N VAL A 86 -46.49 -2.06 42.05
CA VAL A 86 -45.16 -2.64 41.75
C VAL A 86 -44.64 -2.13 40.41
N SER A 87 -45.49 -1.99 39.38
CA SER A 87 -45.10 -1.38 38.10
C SER A 87 -44.75 0.11 38.25
N LEU A 88 -45.48 0.85 39.09
CA LEU A 88 -45.20 2.26 39.38
C LEU A 88 -43.89 2.44 40.17
N LEU A 89 -43.66 1.58 41.17
CA LEU A 89 -42.41 1.53 41.94
C LEU A 89 -41.22 1.12 41.05
N LYS A 90 -41.44 0.18 40.11
CA LYS A 90 -40.43 -0.21 39.12
C LYS A 90 -40.10 0.94 38.17
N ALA A 91 -41.10 1.64 37.65
CA ALA A 91 -40.91 2.83 36.83
C ALA A 91 -40.21 3.98 37.58
N LEU A 92 -40.55 4.19 38.85
CA LEU A 92 -39.85 5.15 39.72
C LEU A 92 -38.40 4.73 39.99
N SER A 93 -38.14 3.45 40.27
CA SER A 93 -36.78 2.94 40.49
C SER A 93 -35.87 3.02 39.26
N LEU A 94 -36.42 2.80 38.06
CA LEU A 94 -35.72 2.94 36.78
C LEU A 94 -35.43 4.42 36.47
N SER A 95 -36.36 5.33 36.80
CA SER A 95 -36.13 6.77 36.66
C SER A 95 -35.10 7.33 37.66
N LEU A 96 -35.00 6.73 38.85
CA LEU A 96 -34.07 7.11 39.93
C LEU A 96 -32.63 6.59 39.70
N THR A 97 -32.45 5.48 38.97
CA THR A 97 -31.14 4.90 38.68
C THR A 97 -30.42 5.56 37.50
N SER A 98 -31.13 6.22 36.58
CA SER A 98 -30.48 7.03 35.52
C SER A 98 -30.09 8.45 35.98
N SER A 99 -30.57 8.88 37.14
CA SER A 99 -30.33 10.20 37.73
C SER A 99 -29.81 10.07 39.17
N PHE A 100 -28.65 9.41 39.33
CA PHE A 100 -27.96 9.33 40.62
C PHE A 100 -27.49 10.73 41.06
N GLY A 101 -28.36 11.43 41.79
CA GLY A 101 -27.96 12.67 42.47
C GLY A 101 -29.04 13.58 43.06
N GLN A 102 -30.32 13.52 42.65
CA GLN A 102 -31.23 14.64 43.01
C GLN A 102 -32.51 14.34 43.79
N ASN A 103 -33.05 13.12 43.86
CA ASN A 103 -34.40 12.93 44.41
C ASN A 103 -34.49 11.95 45.60
N PHE A 104 -33.72 12.19 46.67
CA PHE A 104 -33.88 11.47 47.95
C PHE A 104 -35.29 11.69 48.55
N GLU A 105 -35.89 12.85 48.28
CA GLU A 105 -37.20 13.26 48.77
C GLU A 105 -38.35 12.47 48.11
N GLU A 106 -38.22 12.14 46.82
CA GLU A 106 -39.19 11.29 46.11
C GLU A 106 -39.13 9.84 46.57
N LEU A 107 -37.93 9.33 46.86
CA LEU A 107 -37.72 7.99 47.40
C LEU A 107 -38.34 7.86 48.80
N THR A 108 -38.18 8.89 49.62
CA THR A 108 -38.82 8.99 50.94
C THR A 108 -40.35 9.09 50.83
N GLN A 109 -40.87 9.85 49.86
CA GLN A 109 -42.32 9.92 49.60
C GLN A 109 -42.90 8.60 49.07
N ALA A 110 -42.17 7.87 48.23
CA ALA A 110 -42.58 6.56 47.72
C ALA A 110 -42.62 5.50 48.83
N VAL A 111 -41.62 5.47 49.71
CA VAL A 111 -41.60 4.60 50.89
C VAL A 111 -42.78 4.94 51.83
N ALA A 112 -43.01 6.23 52.10
CA ALA A 112 -44.15 6.66 52.91
C ALA A 112 -45.52 6.33 52.28
N ALA A 113 -45.62 6.34 50.94
CA ALA A 113 -46.83 5.92 50.23
C ALA A 113 -47.05 4.40 50.28
N ALA A 114 -45.97 3.60 50.17
CA ALA A 114 -46.02 2.15 50.28
C ALA A 114 -46.44 1.69 51.68
N GLU A 115 -45.93 2.33 52.73
CA GLU A 115 -46.35 2.11 54.12
C GLU A 115 -47.83 2.44 54.33
N LYS A 116 -48.33 3.54 53.74
CA LYS A 116 -49.76 3.90 53.78
C LYS A 116 -50.65 2.90 53.06
N CYS A 117 -50.12 2.16 52.08
CA CYS A 117 -50.83 1.08 51.39
C CYS A 117 -50.73 -0.28 52.12
N GLY A 118 -50.08 -0.34 53.28
CA GLY A 118 -49.94 -1.56 54.09
C GLY A 118 -48.93 -2.57 53.53
N ILE A 119 -48.07 -2.16 52.58
CA ILE A 119 -46.98 -2.98 52.07
C ILE A 119 -45.86 -2.92 53.10
N ARG A 120 -45.49 -4.07 53.67
CA ARG A 120 -44.38 -4.14 54.63
C ARG A 120 -43.06 -3.97 53.90
N MET A 121 -42.15 -3.16 54.44
CA MET A 121 -40.80 -2.97 53.89
C MET A 121 -40.07 -4.31 53.66
N GLU A 122 -40.29 -5.30 54.53
CA GLU A 122 -39.72 -6.65 54.37
C GLU A 122 -40.16 -7.36 53.08
N GLU A 123 -41.35 -7.09 52.55
CA GLU A 123 -41.83 -7.66 51.29
C GLU A 123 -41.16 -6.96 50.09
N ILE A 124 -40.97 -5.64 50.18
CA ILE A 124 -40.25 -4.85 49.17
C ILE A 124 -38.77 -5.26 49.12
N GLU A 125 -38.11 -5.45 50.27
CA GLU A 125 -36.72 -5.92 50.34
C GLU A 125 -36.55 -7.32 49.76
N LYS A 126 -37.52 -8.22 50.00
CA LYS A 126 -37.51 -9.57 49.42
C LYS A 126 -37.68 -9.54 47.90
N GLU A 127 -38.62 -8.76 47.38
CA GLU A 127 -38.81 -8.61 45.94
C GLU A 127 -37.61 -7.94 45.28
N ALA A 128 -37.01 -6.93 45.92
CA ALA A 128 -35.78 -6.29 45.46
C ALA A 128 -34.60 -7.28 45.43
N ALA A 129 -34.45 -8.13 46.45
CA ALA A 129 -33.41 -9.16 46.49
C ALA A 129 -33.59 -10.22 45.38
N VAL A 130 -34.83 -10.60 45.07
CA VAL A 130 -35.13 -11.51 43.95
C VAL A 130 -34.80 -10.85 42.60
N HIS A 131 -35.19 -9.59 42.41
CA HIS A 131 -34.85 -8.84 41.20
C HIS A 131 -33.35 -8.60 41.04
N SER A 132 -32.62 -8.31 42.12
CA SER A 132 -31.17 -8.15 42.11
C SER A 132 -30.46 -9.44 41.69
N LYS A 133 -30.88 -10.60 42.24
CA LYS A 133 -30.32 -11.90 41.84
C LYS A 133 -30.62 -12.22 40.37
N GLN A 134 -31.85 -11.97 39.92
CA GLN A 134 -32.21 -12.18 38.52
C GLN A 134 -31.36 -11.31 37.57
N TYR A 135 -31.11 -10.05 37.96
CA TYR A 135 -30.25 -9.15 37.19
C TYR A 135 -28.79 -9.63 37.14
N GLU A 136 -28.24 -10.12 38.25
CA GLU A 136 -26.89 -10.71 38.29
C GLU A 136 -26.80 -11.97 37.41
N GLU A 137 -27.81 -12.85 37.45
CA GLU A 137 -27.86 -14.04 36.60
C GLU A 137 -27.92 -13.68 35.11
N ASP A 138 -28.77 -12.72 34.74
CA ASP A 138 -28.88 -12.22 33.36
C ASP A 138 -27.56 -11.55 32.90
N ALA A 139 -26.90 -10.78 33.77
CA ALA A 139 -25.59 -10.19 33.47
C ALA A 139 -24.48 -11.24 33.28
N VAL A 140 -24.50 -12.33 34.06
CA VAL A 140 -23.57 -13.45 33.91
C VAL A 140 -23.83 -14.20 32.59
N GLU A 141 -25.10 -14.37 32.20
CA GLU A 141 -25.47 -15.00 30.93
C GLU A 141 -24.98 -14.17 29.72
N VAL A 142 -25.18 -12.85 29.76
CA VAL A 142 -24.65 -11.92 28.73
C VAL A 142 -23.11 -12.01 28.67
N ARG A 143 -22.40 -11.95 29.81
CA ARG A 143 -20.94 -12.08 29.83
C ARG A 143 -20.46 -13.44 29.33
N ARG A 144 -21.19 -14.53 29.62
CA ARG A 144 -20.88 -15.86 29.10
C ARG A 144 -21.00 -15.90 27.57
N ALA A 145 -22.02 -15.27 27.01
CA ALA A 145 -22.21 -15.16 25.56
C ALA A 145 -21.13 -14.29 24.90
N ILE A 146 -20.73 -13.18 25.53
CA ILE A 146 -19.59 -12.37 25.08
C ILE A 146 -18.31 -13.22 25.04
N ASN A 147 -18.03 -13.96 26.12
CA ASN A 147 -16.82 -14.78 26.24
C ASN A 147 -16.79 -16.01 25.31
N SER A 148 -17.94 -16.51 24.84
CA SER A 148 -17.96 -17.66 23.93
C SER A 148 -17.51 -17.29 22.51
N LYS A 149 -17.58 -16.01 22.12
CA LYS A 149 -17.33 -15.52 20.74
C LYS A 149 -18.16 -16.24 19.68
N ASP A 150 -19.28 -16.83 20.07
CA ASP A 150 -20.22 -17.52 19.20
C ASP A 150 -21.34 -16.53 18.83
N GLU A 151 -21.47 -16.24 17.53
CA GLU A 151 -22.46 -15.31 16.99
C GLU A 151 -23.88 -15.70 17.40
N ASP A 152 -24.23 -16.99 17.32
CA ASP A 152 -25.57 -17.47 17.63
C ASP A 152 -25.87 -17.35 19.13
N ALA A 153 -24.85 -17.60 19.97
CA ALA A 153 -24.96 -17.40 21.43
C ALA A 153 -25.14 -15.92 21.78
N MET A 154 -24.40 -15.01 21.14
CA MET A 154 -24.53 -13.57 21.34
C MET A 154 -25.88 -13.03 20.87
N VAL A 155 -26.37 -13.46 19.70
CA VAL A 155 -27.69 -13.07 19.18
C VAL A 155 -28.81 -13.58 20.09
N SER A 156 -28.70 -14.83 20.56
CA SER A 156 -29.66 -15.42 21.49
C SER A 156 -29.69 -14.67 22.82
N ALA A 157 -28.51 -14.37 23.39
CA ALA A 157 -28.38 -13.60 24.62
C ALA A 157 -28.91 -12.16 24.46
N LEU A 158 -28.64 -11.51 23.32
CA LEU A 158 -29.14 -10.17 23.02
C LEU A 158 -30.68 -10.15 22.99
N ARG A 159 -31.30 -11.09 22.27
CA ARG A 159 -32.77 -11.21 22.22
C ARG A 159 -33.37 -11.54 23.58
N ALA A 160 -32.72 -12.42 24.36
CA ALA A 160 -33.17 -12.78 25.69
C ALA A 160 -33.09 -11.58 26.66
N ALA A 161 -32.00 -10.81 26.61
CA ALA A 161 -31.81 -9.60 27.40
C ALA A 161 -32.83 -8.50 27.02
N GLU A 162 -33.07 -8.29 25.72
CA GLU A 162 -34.08 -7.34 25.23
C GLU A 162 -35.50 -7.77 25.64
N ALA A 163 -35.83 -9.07 25.59
CA ALA A 163 -37.12 -9.58 26.03
C ALA A 163 -37.35 -9.44 27.54
N LYS A 164 -36.28 -9.49 28.35
CA LYS A 164 -36.31 -9.30 29.81
C LYS A 164 -36.30 -7.82 30.21
N GLY A 165 -36.08 -6.89 29.27
CA GLY A 165 -35.92 -5.46 29.56
C GLY A 165 -34.63 -5.15 30.33
N PHE A 166 -33.55 -5.90 30.05
CA PHE A 166 -32.25 -5.68 30.66
C PHE A 166 -31.58 -4.44 30.03
N GLU A 167 -31.58 -3.34 30.77
CA GLU A 167 -31.12 -2.02 30.30
C GLU A 167 -29.66 -1.69 30.71
N ASP A 168 -28.82 -2.66 31.08
CA ASP A 168 -27.40 -2.37 31.34
C ASP A 168 -26.73 -1.89 30.05
N SER A 169 -26.70 -0.57 29.89
CA SER A 169 -26.23 0.10 28.69
C SER A 169 -24.78 -0.26 28.34
N PHE A 170 -23.98 -0.63 29.34
CA PHE A 170 -22.58 -1.00 29.13
C PHE A 170 -22.45 -2.42 28.56
N LEU A 171 -23.00 -3.43 29.25
CA LEU A 171 -22.89 -4.83 28.80
C LEU A 171 -23.64 -5.08 27.48
N MET A 172 -24.79 -4.43 27.28
CA MET A 172 -25.52 -4.52 26.01
C MET A 172 -24.81 -3.78 24.87
N GLY A 173 -24.11 -2.69 25.18
CA GLY A 173 -23.24 -1.99 24.23
C GLY A 173 -22.08 -2.88 23.77
N GLU A 174 -21.36 -3.48 24.71
CA GLU A 174 -20.25 -4.40 24.44
C GLU A 174 -20.71 -5.63 23.64
N LEU A 175 -21.85 -6.23 24.01
CA LEU A 175 -22.43 -7.36 23.27
C LEU A 175 -22.76 -7.00 21.81
N ARG A 176 -23.37 -5.82 21.58
CA ARG A 176 -23.73 -5.35 20.23
C ARG A 176 -22.50 -5.02 19.39
N GLU A 177 -21.48 -4.40 19.99
CA GLU A 177 -20.22 -4.09 19.33
C GLU A 177 -19.49 -5.37 18.90
N GLN A 178 -19.32 -6.33 19.80
CA GLN A 178 -18.68 -7.61 19.46
C GLN A 178 -19.48 -8.42 18.44
N LEU A 179 -20.81 -8.40 18.53
CA LEU A 179 -21.67 -9.05 17.53
C LEU A 179 -21.50 -8.40 16.15
N ALA A 180 -21.45 -7.06 16.09
CA ALA A 180 -21.23 -6.34 14.84
C ALA A 180 -19.84 -6.63 14.24
N GLU A 181 -18.79 -6.73 15.08
CA GLU A 181 -17.45 -7.13 14.64
C GLU A 181 -17.42 -8.56 14.08
N LEU A 182 -18.06 -9.52 14.75
CA LEU A 182 -18.16 -10.90 14.26
C LEU A 182 -18.93 -10.99 12.95
N GLN A 183 -20.03 -10.25 12.81
CA GLN A 183 -20.81 -10.19 11.57
C GLN A 183 -20.02 -9.55 10.43
N ALA A 184 -19.27 -8.48 10.71
CA ALA A 184 -18.37 -7.87 9.73
C ALA A 184 -17.25 -8.84 9.31
N ALA A 185 -16.67 -9.59 10.25
CA ALA A 185 -15.65 -10.60 9.97
C ALA A 185 -16.19 -11.75 9.11
N ARG A 186 -17.41 -12.23 9.41
CA ARG A 186 -18.10 -13.26 8.61
C ARG A 186 -18.42 -12.77 7.20
N ALA A 187 -18.91 -11.54 7.06
CA ALA A 187 -19.16 -10.93 5.76
C ALA A 187 -17.85 -10.75 4.95
N ALA A 188 -16.75 -10.37 5.59
CA ALA A 188 -15.44 -10.29 4.95
C ALA A 188 -14.93 -11.67 4.51
N ALA A 189 -15.12 -12.71 5.34
CA ALA A 189 -14.77 -14.09 4.98
C ALA A 189 -15.60 -14.60 3.80
N ALA A 190 -16.91 -14.30 3.75
CA ALA A 190 -17.77 -14.64 2.62
C ALA A 190 -17.29 -13.97 1.32
N ARG A 191 -16.98 -12.66 1.36
CA ARG A 191 -16.42 -11.93 0.21
C ARG A 191 -15.08 -12.51 -0.27
N ARG A 192 -14.22 -12.97 0.65
CA ARG A 192 -12.98 -13.68 0.28
C ARG A 192 -13.26 -14.99 -0.43
N SER A 193 -14.17 -15.81 0.10
CA SER A 193 -14.57 -17.08 -0.52
C SER A 193 -15.18 -16.88 -1.91
N ASP A 194 -16.01 -15.86 -2.09
CA ASP A 194 -16.61 -15.51 -3.39
C ASP A 194 -15.54 -15.04 -4.38
N ALA A 195 -14.58 -14.22 -3.93
CA ALA A 195 -13.49 -13.74 -4.76
C ALA A 195 -12.51 -14.86 -5.15
N GLU A 196 -12.23 -15.82 -4.26
CA GLU A 196 -11.47 -17.03 -4.59
C GLU A 196 -12.19 -17.85 -5.67
N SER A 197 -13.51 -18.03 -5.54
CA SER A 197 -14.31 -18.75 -6.54
C SER A 197 -14.39 -18.02 -7.89
N GLN A 198 -14.39 -16.68 -7.88
CA GLN A 198 -14.32 -15.88 -9.10
C GLN A 198 -12.94 -15.95 -9.75
N LEU A 199 -11.86 -15.95 -8.96
CA LEU A 199 -10.49 -16.11 -9.43
C LEU A 199 -10.33 -17.48 -10.12
N GLU A 200 -10.85 -18.55 -9.52
CA GLU A 200 -10.82 -19.89 -10.12
C GLU A 200 -11.57 -19.97 -11.45
N ARG A 201 -12.77 -19.38 -11.54
CA ARG A 201 -13.51 -19.30 -12.80
C ARG A 201 -12.74 -18.51 -13.87
N ALA A 202 -12.13 -17.40 -13.48
CA ALA A 202 -11.39 -16.54 -14.40
C ALA A 202 -10.09 -17.17 -14.93
N LEU A 203 -9.51 -18.16 -14.26
CA LEU A 203 -8.30 -18.87 -14.74
C LEU A 203 -8.49 -19.53 -16.12
N GLY A 204 -9.74 -19.84 -16.50
CA GLY A 204 -10.11 -20.37 -17.80
C GLY A 204 -10.52 -19.33 -18.84
N GLU A 205 -10.61 -18.05 -18.48
CA GLU A 205 -11.10 -16.97 -19.34
C GLU A 205 -9.94 -16.18 -20.00
N ASP A 206 -10.26 -15.03 -20.62
CA ASP A 206 -9.29 -14.16 -21.27
C ASP A 206 -8.46 -13.34 -20.25
N ALA A 207 -7.35 -12.75 -20.71
CA ALA A 207 -6.44 -12.00 -19.84
C ALA A 207 -7.11 -10.81 -19.15
N LYS A 208 -8.17 -10.23 -19.74
CA LYS A 208 -8.89 -9.08 -19.19
C LYS A 208 -9.85 -9.50 -18.06
N SER A 209 -10.61 -10.57 -18.24
CA SER A 209 -11.42 -11.16 -17.16
C SER A 209 -10.54 -11.53 -15.97
N LEU A 210 -9.40 -12.15 -16.24
CA LEU A 210 -8.45 -12.55 -15.19
C LEU A 210 -7.85 -11.34 -14.45
N GLU A 211 -7.54 -10.25 -15.17
CA GLU A 211 -7.09 -9.00 -14.55
C GLU A 211 -8.15 -8.41 -13.60
N LYS A 212 -9.40 -8.37 -14.04
CA LYS A 212 -10.52 -7.88 -13.23
C LYS A 212 -10.71 -8.75 -11.97
N ALA A 213 -10.67 -10.08 -12.12
CA ALA A 213 -10.78 -11.01 -11.00
C ALA A 213 -9.62 -10.87 -10.01
N ILE A 214 -8.38 -10.66 -10.48
CA ILE A 214 -7.22 -10.40 -9.61
C ILE A 214 -7.41 -9.09 -8.82
N ALA A 215 -7.96 -8.05 -9.44
CA ALA A 215 -8.22 -6.77 -8.76
C ALA A 215 -9.31 -6.90 -7.70
N GLU A 216 -10.43 -7.56 -8.03
CA GLU A 216 -11.52 -7.82 -7.07
C GLU A 216 -11.05 -8.68 -5.90
N ALA A 217 -10.26 -9.73 -6.17
CA ALA A 217 -9.67 -10.57 -5.13
C ALA A 217 -8.66 -9.83 -4.24
N ALA A 218 -7.89 -8.88 -4.79
CA ALA A 218 -7.01 -8.04 -3.99
C ALA A 218 -7.79 -7.12 -3.04
N VAL A 219 -8.91 -6.54 -3.50
CA VAL A 219 -9.79 -5.69 -2.66
C VAL A 219 -10.47 -6.50 -1.56
N SER A 220 -10.83 -7.77 -1.83
CA SER A 220 -11.37 -8.69 -0.81
C SER A 220 -10.32 -9.16 0.22
N GLY A 221 -9.05 -8.78 0.06
CA GLY A 221 -7.98 -9.05 1.02
C GLY A 221 -7.34 -10.42 0.87
N LEU A 222 -7.34 -11.01 -0.34
CA LEU A 222 -6.49 -12.17 -0.64
C LEU A 222 -5.01 -11.77 -0.61
N SER A 223 -4.17 -12.65 -0.10
CA SER A 223 -2.73 -12.40 -0.02
C SER A 223 -2.06 -12.44 -1.40
N LEU A 224 -0.93 -11.75 -1.54
CA LEU A 224 -0.13 -11.77 -2.78
C LEU A 224 0.29 -13.18 -3.20
N ALA A 225 0.49 -14.09 -2.23
CA ALA A 225 0.82 -15.48 -2.50
C ALA A 225 -0.35 -16.24 -3.16
N GLN A 226 -1.58 -16.00 -2.69
CA GLN A 226 -2.79 -16.60 -3.29
C GLN A 226 -3.06 -16.06 -4.71
N LEU A 227 -2.69 -14.81 -4.99
CA LEU A 227 -2.87 -14.19 -6.32
C LEU A 227 -1.77 -14.57 -7.33
N ALA A 228 -0.66 -15.16 -6.89
CA ALA A 228 0.50 -15.43 -7.74
C ALA A 228 0.22 -16.39 -8.93
N PRO A 229 -0.53 -17.49 -8.76
CA PRO A 229 -0.87 -18.38 -9.88
C PRO A 229 -1.69 -17.67 -10.96
N ALA A 230 -2.68 -16.86 -10.56
CA ALA A 230 -3.50 -16.07 -11.49
C ALA A 230 -2.65 -15.03 -12.23
N ARG A 231 -1.76 -14.31 -11.55
CA ARG A 231 -0.86 -13.34 -12.21
C ARG A 231 0.06 -14.01 -13.23
N LYS A 232 0.59 -15.19 -12.91
CA LYS A 232 1.40 -15.98 -13.85
C LYS A 232 0.56 -16.38 -15.07
N ARG A 233 -0.66 -16.88 -14.86
CA ARG A 233 -1.58 -17.25 -15.95
C ARG A 233 -1.93 -16.06 -16.83
N LYS A 234 -2.13 -14.88 -16.25
CA LYS A 234 -2.38 -13.63 -16.99
C LYS A 234 -1.20 -13.31 -17.93
N ALA A 235 0.03 -13.37 -17.40
CA ALA A 235 1.23 -13.11 -18.19
C ALA A 235 1.39 -14.10 -19.35
N GLU A 236 1.09 -15.38 -19.13
CA GLU A 236 1.08 -16.41 -20.18
C GLU A 236 0.04 -16.10 -21.28
N LEU A 237 -1.18 -15.71 -20.90
CA LEU A 237 -2.24 -15.35 -21.85
C LEU A 237 -1.90 -14.08 -22.64
N GLU A 238 -1.31 -13.07 -22.00
CA GLU A 238 -0.84 -11.86 -22.68
C GLU A 238 0.30 -12.15 -23.65
N GLU A 239 1.25 -13.01 -23.29
CA GLU A 239 2.31 -13.44 -24.18
C GLU A 239 1.76 -14.23 -25.37
N GLN A 240 0.81 -15.12 -25.14
CA GLN A 240 0.12 -15.84 -26.20
C GLN A 240 -0.58 -14.87 -27.17
N ARG A 241 -1.30 -13.87 -26.65
CA ARG A 241 -1.95 -12.83 -27.46
C ARG A 241 -0.94 -12.01 -28.27
N ARG A 242 0.22 -11.66 -27.69
CA ARG A 242 1.30 -10.97 -28.42
C ARG A 242 1.86 -11.84 -29.56
N ARG A 243 2.04 -13.13 -29.32
CA ARG A 243 2.48 -14.09 -30.35
C ARG A 243 1.44 -14.23 -31.47
N GLU A 244 0.14 -14.24 -31.14
CA GLU A 244 -0.94 -14.27 -32.13
C GLU A 244 -1.02 -12.97 -32.95
N GLN A 245 -0.91 -11.81 -32.30
CA GLN A 245 -0.82 -10.52 -33.00
C GLN A 245 0.40 -10.44 -33.91
N GLY A 246 1.56 -10.92 -33.45
CA GLY A 246 2.76 -11.02 -34.27
C GLY A 246 2.55 -11.91 -35.50
N ARG A 247 1.89 -13.05 -35.32
CA ARG A 247 1.49 -13.95 -36.42
C ARG A 247 0.54 -13.27 -37.40
N GLU A 248 -0.46 -12.53 -36.91
CA GLU A 248 -1.41 -11.81 -37.76
C GLU A 248 -0.74 -10.70 -38.57
N VAL A 249 0.14 -9.91 -37.94
CA VAL A 249 0.92 -8.87 -38.63
C VAL A 249 1.81 -9.49 -39.71
N LEU A 250 2.46 -10.61 -39.43
CA LEU A 250 3.27 -11.33 -40.42
C LEU A 250 2.43 -11.93 -41.53
N ALA A 251 1.24 -12.48 -41.24
CA ALA A 251 0.31 -12.97 -42.26
C ALA A 251 -0.17 -11.83 -43.18
N ARG A 252 -0.46 -10.64 -42.63
CA ARG A 252 -0.78 -9.44 -43.41
C ARG A 252 0.41 -8.99 -44.26
N ARG A 253 1.63 -8.98 -43.71
CA ARG A 253 2.86 -8.66 -44.45
C ARG A 253 3.13 -9.68 -45.56
N LEU A 254 2.88 -10.96 -45.32
CA LEU A 254 3.01 -12.02 -46.32
C LEU A 254 2.05 -11.78 -47.49
N LYS A 255 0.78 -11.46 -47.19
CA LYS A 255 -0.24 -11.08 -48.20
C LYS A 255 0.10 -9.78 -48.94
N ALA A 256 0.77 -8.83 -48.29
CA ALA A 256 1.25 -7.62 -48.95
C ALA A 256 2.45 -7.92 -49.86
N ALA A 257 3.43 -8.71 -49.39
CA ALA A 257 4.61 -9.08 -50.15
C ALA A 257 4.25 -9.86 -51.43
N THR A 258 3.26 -10.77 -51.36
CA THR A 258 2.75 -11.47 -52.55
C THR A 258 2.10 -10.55 -53.59
N ARG A 259 1.67 -9.35 -53.21
CA ARG A 259 1.16 -8.34 -54.15
C ARG A 259 2.27 -7.49 -54.79
N THR A 260 3.39 -7.30 -54.11
CA THR A 260 4.48 -6.41 -54.58
C THR A 260 5.28 -6.95 -55.76
N GLY A 261 5.23 -8.25 -56.07
CA GLY A 261 6.01 -8.82 -57.17
C GLY A 261 7.50 -9.04 -56.89
N ASN A 262 8.02 -8.63 -55.72
CA ASN A 262 9.46 -8.68 -55.44
C ASN A 262 9.87 -10.01 -54.76
N PRO A 263 10.65 -10.89 -55.42
CA PRO A 263 10.98 -12.21 -54.91
C PRO A 263 11.90 -12.18 -53.67
N LYS A 264 12.78 -11.16 -53.54
CA LYS A 264 13.67 -11.04 -52.38
C LYS A 264 12.89 -10.69 -51.11
N ILE A 265 11.95 -9.75 -51.21
CA ILE A 265 11.10 -9.34 -50.08
C ILE A 265 10.19 -10.51 -49.67
N LEU A 266 9.60 -11.21 -50.65
CA LEU A 266 8.75 -12.35 -50.38
C LEU A 266 9.50 -13.48 -49.64
N ALA A 267 10.71 -13.82 -50.07
CA ALA A 267 11.54 -14.83 -49.39
C ALA A 267 11.89 -14.45 -47.93
N GLN A 268 12.23 -13.17 -47.68
CA GLN A 268 12.50 -12.69 -46.33
C GLN A 268 11.26 -12.76 -45.42
N VAL A 269 10.09 -12.39 -45.95
CA VAL A 269 8.83 -12.42 -45.19
C VAL A 269 8.38 -13.85 -44.92
N ILE A 270 8.58 -14.79 -45.86
CA ILE A 270 8.32 -16.22 -45.64
C ILE A 270 9.20 -16.76 -44.52
N ALA A 271 10.51 -16.52 -44.55
CA ALA A 271 11.43 -16.98 -43.49
C ALA A 271 11.11 -16.36 -42.10
N ALA A 272 10.56 -15.14 -42.08
CA ALA A 272 10.07 -14.52 -40.84
C ALA A 272 8.74 -15.14 -40.38
N ALA A 273 7.82 -15.43 -41.31
CA ALA A 273 6.52 -16.05 -41.03
C ALA A 273 6.67 -17.50 -40.51
N GLU A 274 7.60 -18.27 -41.05
CA GLU A 274 7.93 -19.62 -40.58
C GLU A 274 8.45 -19.61 -39.14
N ARG A 275 9.41 -18.72 -38.83
CA ARG A 275 9.95 -18.57 -37.47
C ARG A 275 8.89 -18.13 -36.46
N ALA A 276 7.89 -17.36 -36.88
CA ALA A 276 6.80 -16.92 -36.03
C ALA A 276 5.65 -17.94 -35.90
N GLY A 277 5.69 -19.07 -36.65
CA GLY A 277 4.65 -20.09 -36.61
C GLY A 277 3.34 -19.65 -37.28
N VAL A 278 3.41 -18.84 -38.34
CA VAL A 278 2.27 -18.58 -39.24
C VAL A 278 1.81 -19.91 -39.86
N SER A 279 0.53 -20.01 -40.25
CA SER A 279 -0.04 -21.26 -40.75
C SER A 279 0.77 -21.84 -41.91
N LYS A 280 1.02 -23.14 -41.88
CA LYS A 280 1.80 -23.83 -42.94
C LYS A 280 1.17 -23.66 -44.32
N GLU A 281 -0.16 -23.52 -44.39
CA GLU A 281 -0.91 -23.30 -45.63
C GLU A 281 -0.63 -21.92 -46.23
N GLU A 282 -0.65 -20.85 -45.43
CA GLU A 282 -0.34 -19.49 -45.90
C GLU A 282 1.13 -19.38 -46.33
N VAL A 283 2.05 -19.98 -45.57
CA VAL A 283 3.47 -20.02 -45.94
C VAL A 283 3.66 -20.79 -47.24
N ARG A 284 3.05 -21.97 -47.38
CA ARG A 284 3.14 -22.78 -48.61
C ARG A 284 2.56 -22.06 -49.83
N ALA A 285 1.43 -21.37 -49.69
CA ALA A 285 0.85 -20.59 -50.77
C ALA A 285 1.77 -19.44 -51.21
N ALA A 286 2.44 -18.76 -50.28
CA ALA A 286 3.42 -17.73 -50.58
C ALA A 286 4.69 -18.31 -51.25
N GLN A 287 5.14 -19.50 -50.81
CA GLN A 287 6.26 -20.21 -51.41
C GLN A 287 5.97 -20.61 -52.86
N GLU A 288 4.78 -21.18 -53.13
CA GLU A 288 4.35 -21.56 -54.49
C GLU A 288 4.28 -20.33 -55.43
N MET A 289 3.89 -19.15 -54.91
CA MET A 289 3.93 -17.90 -55.67
C MET A 289 5.36 -17.42 -55.95
N ALA A 290 6.26 -17.53 -54.96
CA ALA A 290 7.67 -17.20 -55.15
C ALA A 290 8.33 -18.08 -56.22
N ASP A 291 8.04 -19.39 -56.20
CA ASP A 291 8.54 -20.36 -57.17
C ASP A 291 8.01 -20.07 -58.59
N ARG A 292 6.74 -19.67 -58.73
CA ARG A 292 6.15 -19.24 -60.01
C ARG A 292 6.87 -18.01 -60.57
N TRP A 293 7.13 -16.98 -59.75
CA TRP A 293 7.90 -15.82 -60.20
C TRP A 293 9.34 -16.17 -60.57
N ALA A 294 9.99 -17.06 -59.82
CA ALA A 294 11.33 -17.54 -60.16
C ALA A 294 11.38 -18.37 -61.45
N ALA A 295 10.28 -19.07 -61.80
CA ALA A 295 10.14 -19.76 -63.08
C ALA A 295 9.89 -18.77 -64.23
N GLU A 296 9.04 -17.76 -64.03
CA GLU A 296 8.79 -16.73 -65.05
C GLU A 296 10.04 -15.89 -65.35
N ALA A 297 10.82 -15.53 -64.33
CA ALA A 297 12.09 -14.83 -64.48
C ALA A 297 13.13 -15.64 -65.26
N ARG A 298 13.08 -16.98 -65.20
CA ARG A 298 13.93 -17.87 -66.01
C ARG A 298 13.45 -18.05 -67.44
N GLY A 299 12.17 -17.78 -67.72
CA GLY A 299 11.55 -17.93 -69.05
C GLY A 299 11.59 -16.68 -69.94
N LYS A 300 11.86 -15.49 -69.39
CA LYS A 300 12.01 -14.25 -70.18
C LYS A 300 13.47 -14.01 -70.57
N ALA A 301 13.81 -14.29 -71.82
CA ALA A 301 15.02 -13.77 -72.47
C ALA A 301 14.97 -12.24 -72.57
N PRO A 302 16.12 -11.53 -72.57
CA PRO A 302 16.15 -10.07 -72.52
C PRO A 302 15.60 -9.49 -73.83
N VAL A 303 14.46 -8.80 -73.76
CA VAL A 303 13.89 -8.02 -74.87
C VAL A 303 14.23 -6.56 -74.63
N GLU A 304 14.88 -5.95 -75.62
CA GLU A 304 15.23 -4.53 -75.76
C GLU A 304 14.16 -3.57 -75.25
N GLU A 305 14.58 -2.62 -74.42
CA GLU A 305 13.78 -1.50 -73.90
C GLU A 305 13.39 -0.52 -75.03
N ALA A 306 12.09 -0.30 -75.20
CA ALA A 306 11.51 0.72 -76.07
C ALA A 306 11.09 1.98 -75.24
N PRO A 307 11.12 3.19 -75.84
CA PRO A 307 11.16 4.46 -75.10
C PRO A 307 9.78 4.97 -74.65
N LYS A 308 9.76 5.66 -73.50
CA LYS A 308 8.59 6.32 -72.89
C LYS A 308 8.38 7.74 -73.45
N GLU A 309 7.16 8.04 -73.88
CA GLU A 309 6.68 9.39 -74.23
C GLU A 309 5.76 10.01 -73.15
N PRO A 310 5.58 11.35 -73.13
CA PRO A 310 5.14 12.13 -71.96
C PRO A 310 3.66 12.55 -71.99
N LEU A 311 3.04 12.66 -70.80
CA LEU A 311 1.64 13.06 -70.58
C LEU A 311 1.48 14.59 -70.32
N PRO A 312 0.48 15.27 -70.91
CA PRO A 312 0.12 16.66 -70.63
C PRO A 312 -0.99 16.81 -69.55
N GLY A 313 -1.00 17.95 -68.84
CA GLY A 313 -1.87 18.24 -67.69
C GLY A 313 -3.25 18.84 -68.01
N PRO A 314 -4.19 18.87 -67.04
CA PRO A 314 -5.50 19.52 -67.20
C PRO A 314 -5.69 20.78 -66.33
N GLU A 315 -6.46 21.73 -66.89
CA GLU A 315 -6.95 23.00 -66.32
C GLU A 315 -8.20 22.85 -65.42
N PRO A 316 -8.52 23.84 -64.54
CA PRO A 316 -9.39 23.65 -63.37
C PRO A 316 -10.88 24.00 -63.59
N LYS A 317 -11.78 23.35 -62.81
CA LYS A 317 -13.18 23.76 -62.64
C LYS A 317 -13.50 24.02 -61.16
N VAL A 318 -13.82 25.29 -60.89
CA VAL A 318 -14.21 25.88 -59.61
C VAL A 318 -15.56 25.34 -59.11
N ARG A 319 -15.62 24.87 -57.85
CA ARG A 319 -16.86 24.81 -57.05
C ARG A 319 -16.58 25.29 -55.63
N ARG A 320 -17.25 26.39 -55.24
CA ARG A 320 -17.26 26.98 -53.91
C ARG A 320 -18.05 26.11 -52.92
N VAL A 321 -17.46 25.84 -51.76
CA VAL A 321 -18.20 25.58 -50.50
C VAL A 321 -17.45 26.32 -49.40
N ASN A 322 -18.11 27.33 -48.81
CA ASN A 322 -17.63 28.07 -47.65
C ASN A 322 -18.14 27.34 -46.40
N GLU A 323 -17.27 26.69 -45.64
CA GLU A 323 -17.57 26.25 -44.28
C GLU A 323 -16.39 26.66 -43.38
N GLU A 324 -16.69 27.44 -42.34
CA GLU A 324 -15.70 27.92 -41.37
C GLU A 324 -15.19 26.74 -40.52
N PRO A 325 -13.88 26.70 -40.19
CA PRO A 325 -13.31 25.61 -39.42
C PRO A 325 -13.90 25.58 -38.00
N ASP A 326 -14.35 24.40 -37.58
CA ASP A 326 -14.85 24.15 -36.24
C ASP A 326 -13.75 24.35 -35.18
N ALA A 327 -14.15 24.72 -33.96
CA ALA A 327 -13.20 24.95 -32.87
C ALA A 327 -12.34 23.73 -32.54
N ALA A 328 -12.84 22.51 -32.80
CA ALA A 328 -12.10 21.28 -32.60
C ALA A 328 -10.87 21.19 -33.52
N SER A 329 -11.01 21.54 -34.80
CA SER A 329 -9.90 21.55 -35.75
C SER A 329 -8.87 22.64 -35.42
N ILE A 330 -9.34 23.81 -34.96
CA ILE A 330 -8.46 24.91 -34.53
C ILE A 330 -7.64 24.48 -33.29
N LEU A 331 -8.28 23.80 -32.32
CA LEU A 331 -7.60 23.31 -31.10
C LEU A 331 -6.59 22.20 -31.43
N ALA A 332 -6.96 21.26 -32.31
CA ALA A 332 -6.08 20.16 -32.72
C ALA A 332 -4.81 20.67 -33.41
N LEU A 333 -4.94 21.61 -34.35
CA LEU A 333 -3.79 22.21 -35.04
C LEU A 333 -2.90 22.99 -34.07
N ALA A 334 -3.49 23.74 -33.13
CA ALA A 334 -2.73 24.50 -32.15
C ALA A 334 -1.92 23.60 -31.19
N THR A 335 -2.44 22.43 -30.79
CA THR A 335 -1.72 21.49 -29.90
C THR A 335 -0.44 20.90 -30.48
N ILE A 336 -0.30 20.89 -31.81
CA ILE A 336 0.89 20.42 -32.53
C ILE A 336 1.99 21.51 -32.54
N GLY A 337 1.60 22.78 -32.47
CA GLY A 337 2.51 23.93 -32.46
C GLY A 337 3.34 24.06 -31.18
N LYS A 338 4.46 24.80 -31.27
CA LYS A 338 5.27 25.22 -30.11
C LYS A 338 4.97 26.64 -29.65
N ASP A 339 4.07 27.34 -30.34
CA ASP A 339 3.71 28.72 -30.03
C ASP A 339 2.69 28.75 -28.90
N VAL A 340 3.14 29.27 -27.75
CA VAL A 340 2.34 29.42 -26.53
C VAL A 340 1.15 30.36 -26.77
N ALA A 341 1.32 31.42 -27.56
CA ALA A 341 0.26 32.40 -27.82
C ALA A 341 -0.84 31.84 -28.72
N ALA A 342 -0.47 31.06 -29.74
CA ALA A 342 -1.43 30.40 -30.63
C ALA A 342 -2.27 29.36 -29.88
N LEU A 343 -1.64 28.58 -28.97
CA LEU A 343 -2.33 27.59 -28.14
C LEU A 343 -3.27 28.25 -27.12
N GLU A 344 -2.88 29.39 -26.52
CA GLU A 344 -3.73 30.18 -25.63
C GLU A 344 -4.95 30.75 -26.35
N SER A 345 -4.76 31.28 -27.57
CA SER A 345 -5.86 31.79 -28.40
C SER A 345 -6.83 30.68 -28.81
N ALA A 346 -6.32 29.52 -29.22
CA ALA A 346 -7.14 28.36 -29.59
C ALA A 346 -7.92 27.80 -28.38
N LEU A 347 -7.30 27.71 -27.21
CA LEU A 347 -7.98 27.34 -25.95
C LEU A 347 -9.07 28.34 -25.56
N SER A 348 -8.87 29.64 -25.83
CA SER A 348 -9.87 30.67 -25.58
C SER A 348 -11.07 30.53 -26.53
N ILE A 349 -10.83 30.27 -27.81
CA ILE A 349 -11.89 30.04 -28.82
C ILE A 349 -12.66 28.75 -28.48
N ALA A 350 -11.97 27.65 -28.18
CA ALA A 350 -12.59 26.39 -27.80
C ALA A 350 -13.42 26.48 -26.52
N ARG A 351 -12.98 27.25 -25.51
CA ARG A 351 -13.78 27.51 -24.29
C ARG A 351 -15.01 28.36 -24.56
N SER A 352 -14.98 29.26 -25.55
CA SER A 352 -16.16 30.03 -25.95
C SER A 352 -17.19 29.20 -26.72
N GLN A 353 -16.76 28.08 -27.30
CA GLN A 353 -17.58 27.12 -28.06
C GLN A 353 -17.68 25.77 -27.32
N ALA A 354 -17.78 25.81 -25.98
CA ALA A 354 -17.65 24.64 -25.10
C ALA A 354 -18.69 23.52 -25.31
N SER A 355 -19.74 23.73 -26.12
CA SER A 355 -20.68 22.66 -26.51
C SER A 355 -20.14 21.73 -27.60
N GLU A 356 -19.07 22.12 -28.30
CA GLU A 356 -18.56 21.41 -29.49
C GLU A 356 -17.21 20.73 -29.27
N VAL A 357 -16.54 20.98 -28.15
CA VAL A 357 -15.19 20.47 -27.86
C VAL A 357 -15.21 19.59 -26.62
N ASP A 358 -14.75 18.35 -26.75
CA ASP A 358 -14.67 17.39 -25.65
C ASP A 358 -13.75 17.90 -24.52
N GLU A 359 -14.20 17.76 -23.28
CA GLU A 359 -13.49 18.24 -22.08
C GLU A 359 -12.10 17.58 -21.90
N ALA A 360 -11.94 16.36 -22.44
CA ALA A 360 -10.66 15.66 -22.50
C ALA A 360 -9.64 16.37 -23.40
N ASP A 361 -10.05 16.90 -24.54
CA ASP A 361 -9.15 17.58 -25.49
C ASP A 361 -8.73 18.95 -24.95
N LEU A 362 -9.65 19.66 -24.28
CA LEU A 362 -9.33 20.87 -23.51
C LEU A 362 -8.28 20.60 -22.42
N HIS A 363 -8.39 19.46 -21.72
CA HIS A 363 -7.45 19.07 -20.67
C HIS A 363 -6.06 18.69 -21.22
N ILE A 364 -5.99 18.03 -22.38
CA ILE A 364 -4.73 17.70 -23.07
C ILE A 364 -4.03 18.99 -23.53
N ALA A 365 -4.78 19.92 -24.13
CA ALA A 365 -4.26 21.21 -24.56
C ALA A 365 -3.75 22.06 -23.37
N HIS A 366 -4.41 22.03 -22.21
CA HIS A 366 -3.93 22.69 -20.99
C HIS A 366 -2.60 22.15 -20.48
N ARG A 367 -2.44 20.82 -20.39
CA ARG A 367 -1.15 20.21 -19.99
C ARG A 367 -0.01 20.57 -20.94
N ARG A 368 -0.30 20.65 -22.24
CA ARG A 368 0.67 21.04 -23.27
C ARG A 368 1.11 22.49 -23.08
N LEU A 369 0.17 23.40 -22.80
CA LEU A 369 0.45 24.81 -22.54
C LEU A 369 1.37 25.00 -21.33
N GLU A 370 1.10 24.30 -20.23
CA GLU A 370 1.94 24.34 -19.03
C GLU A 370 3.37 23.82 -19.28
N ALA A 371 3.49 22.75 -20.08
CA ALA A 371 4.79 22.21 -20.46
C ALA A 371 5.61 23.21 -21.31
N LEU A 372 4.96 23.91 -22.24
CA LEU A 372 5.63 24.92 -23.08
C LEU A 372 6.04 26.16 -22.28
N ARG A 373 5.19 26.63 -21.34
CA ARG A 373 5.56 27.72 -20.41
C ARG A 373 6.75 27.34 -19.53
N LYS A 374 6.80 26.10 -19.04
CA LYS A 374 7.93 25.59 -18.25
C LYS A 374 9.23 25.50 -19.07
N ALA A 375 9.13 25.18 -20.36
CA ALA A 375 10.27 25.17 -21.27
C ALA A 375 10.79 26.58 -21.57
N GLN A 376 9.91 27.59 -21.71
CA GLN A 376 10.31 29.00 -21.89
C GLN A 376 10.89 29.62 -20.61
N ALA A 377 10.47 29.16 -19.43
CA ALA A 377 10.98 29.64 -18.15
C ALA A 377 12.36 29.08 -17.76
N ALA A 378 12.90 28.12 -18.51
CA ALA A 378 14.23 27.59 -18.27
C ALA A 378 15.30 28.58 -18.75
N PRO A 379 16.30 28.95 -17.92
CA PRO A 379 17.30 29.95 -18.30
C PRO A 379 18.13 29.48 -19.50
N PRO A 380 18.45 30.38 -20.45
CA PRO A 380 19.24 30.02 -21.62
C PRO A 380 20.66 29.62 -21.18
N ARG A 381 21.09 28.41 -21.56
CA ARG A 381 22.49 28.00 -21.42
C ARG A 381 23.31 28.74 -22.47
N GLY A 382 23.89 29.86 -22.06
CA GLY A 382 24.84 30.64 -22.84
C GLY A 382 26.20 29.95 -22.95
N ALA A 383 26.76 30.00 -24.15
CA ALA A 383 28.14 29.66 -24.46
C ALA A 383 29.11 30.76 -24.02
N GLY A 384 30.31 30.36 -23.61
CA GLY A 384 31.55 31.13 -23.72
C GLY A 384 31.98 31.95 -22.52
N VAL A 385 32.80 31.36 -21.64
CA VAL A 385 34.01 32.00 -21.05
C VAL A 385 35.03 30.88 -20.83
N GLU A 386 36.17 30.99 -21.51
CA GLU A 386 37.38 30.23 -21.22
C GLU A 386 37.88 30.67 -19.83
N ASP A 387 37.93 29.77 -18.85
CA ASP A 387 38.85 29.90 -17.72
C ASP A 387 39.02 28.56 -17.01
N ALA A 388 40.28 28.27 -16.71
CA ALA A 388 40.79 26.99 -16.27
C ALA A 388 40.09 26.44 -15.00
N CYS A 389 39.61 25.20 -15.08
CA CYS A 389 39.36 24.36 -13.91
C CYS A 389 39.86 22.93 -14.17
N PRO A 390 40.49 22.27 -13.18
CA PRO A 390 41.29 21.08 -13.39
C PRO A 390 40.42 19.83 -13.56
N ILE A 391 40.52 19.20 -14.74
CA ILE A 391 39.83 17.93 -15.10
C ILE A 391 40.47 16.69 -14.40
N VAL A 392 41.46 16.85 -13.53
CA VAL A 392 42.28 15.72 -13.05
C VAL A 392 41.72 15.02 -11.80
N PHE A 393 40.62 15.48 -11.18
CA PHE A 393 40.15 14.87 -9.90
C PHE A 393 38.97 13.89 -10.02
N GLN A 394 38.45 13.60 -11.21
CA GLN A 394 37.21 12.81 -11.36
C GLN A 394 37.41 11.36 -11.79
N VAL A 395 38.63 10.93 -12.14
CA VAL A 395 38.89 9.55 -12.58
C VAL A 395 39.34 8.63 -11.44
N GLN A 396 39.86 9.17 -10.33
CA GLN A 396 40.29 8.35 -9.20
C GLN A 396 39.13 7.92 -8.27
N SER A 397 38.01 8.66 -8.22
CA SER A 397 36.86 8.31 -7.37
C SER A 397 36.09 7.07 -7.85
N ASP A 398 36.09 6.80 -9.16
CA ASP A 398 35.27 5.73 -9.75
C ASP A 398 35.89 4.33 -9.52
N LEU A 399 37.21 4.26 -9.33
CA LEU A 399 37.92 3.01 -9.00
C LEU A 399 37.83 2.65 -7.50
N GLU A 400 37.76 3.64 -6.61
CA GLU A 400 37.65 3.38 -5.17
C GLU A 400 36.22 2.92 -4.76
N GLY A 401 35.20 3.39 -5.49
CA GLY A 401 33.81 2.99 -5.26
C GLY A 401 33.52 1.52 -5.57
N SER A 402 34.10 0.97 -6.64
CA SER A 402 33.89 -0.44 -7.01
C SER A 402 34.48 -1.41 -5.98
N PHE A 403 35.66 -1.08 -5.44
CA PHE A 403 36.31 -1.89 -4.39
C PHE A 403 35.49 -1.97 -3.10
N HIS A 404 34.83 -0.86 -2.72
CA HIS A 404 33.96 -0.85 -1.55
C HIS A 404 32.72 -1.72 -1.76
N ILE A 405 32.09 -1.66 -2.94
CA ILE A 405 30.93 -2.49 -3.27
C ILE A 405 31.27 -3.98 -3.22
N GLU A 406 32.42 -4.39 -3.79
CA GLU A 406 32.87 -5.77 -3.71
C GLU A 406 33.14 -6.21 -2.27
N LYS A 407 33.77 -5.35 -1.46
CA LYS A 407 33.97 -5.63 -0.04
C LYS A 407 32.64 -5.83 0.70
N PHE A 408 31.66 -4.94 0.50
CA PHE A 408 30.33 -5.08 1.09
C PHE A 408 29.63 -6.37 0.65
N LYS A 409 29.69 -6.73 -0.65
CA LYS A 409 29.14 -7.98 -1.18
C LYS A 409 29.78 -9.19 -0.48
N THR A 410 31.12 -9.24 -0.39
CA THR A 410 31.81 -10.35 0.28
C THR A 410 31.48 -10.44 1.78
N GLU A 411 31.20 -9.32 2.44
CA GLU A 411 30.79 -9.30 3.85
C GLU A 411 29.35 -9.80 4.03
N ILE A 412 28.43 -9.43 3.13
CA ILE A 412 27.06 -9.95 3.11
C ILE A 412 27.07 -11.46 2.87
N ASP A 413 27.85 -11.95 1.89
CA ASP A 413 27.95 -13.39 1.59
C ASP A 413 28.54 -14.19 2.78
N LYS A 414 29.51 -13.61 3.50
CA LYS A 414 30.05 -14.19 4.74
C LYS A 414 29.00 -14.27 5.85
N LEU A 415 28.15 -13.26 6.01
CA LEU A 415 27.08 -13.29 7.00
C LEU A 415 25.96 -14.27 6.60
N GLN A 416 25.60 -14.32 5.32
CA GLN A 416 24.62 -15.28 4.81
C GLN A 416 25.09 -16.73 4.94
N SER A 417 26.36 -17.01 4.68
CA SER A 417 26.93 -18.35 4.89
C SER A 417 26.97 -18.73 6.37
N LYS A 418 27.32 -17.81 7.29
CA LYS A 418 27.18 -18.03 8.73
C LYS A 418 25.73 -18.31 9.13
N GLN A 419 24.77 -17.57 8.58
CA GLN A 419 23.35 -17.77 8.87
C GLN A 419 22.86 -19.14 8.36
N LYS A 420 23.31 -19.57 7.19
CA LYS A 420 23.02 -20.91 6.65
C LYS A 420 23.64 -22.01 7.53
N ALA A 421 24.92 -21.89 7.89
CA ALA A 421 25.59 -22.84 8.76
C ALA A 421 24.94 -22.95 10.15
N LEU A 422 24.48 -21.84 10.73
CA LEU A 422 23.71 -21.84 11.98
C LEU A 422 22.33 -22.48 11.79
N SER A 423 21.68 -22.24 10.66
CA SER A 423 20.38 -22.85 10.34
C SER A 423 20.51 -24.36 10.10
N GLU A 424 21.59 -24.81 9.44
CA GLU A 424 21.94 -26.22 9.28
C GLU A 424 22.24 -26.86 10.63
N LYS A 425 23.00 -26.19 11.52
CA LYS A 425 23.19 -26.69 12.90
C LYS A 425 21.88 -26.81 13.67
N ILE A 426 20.96 -25.84 13.52
CA ILE A 426 19.61 -25.95 14.11
C ILE A 426 18.87 -27.13 13.49
N GLN A 427 18.97 -27.32 12.17
CA GLN A 427 18.29 -28.39 11.43
C GLN A 427 18.89 -29.77 11.71
N GLU A 428 20.19 -29.89 11.94
CA GLU A 428 20.86 -31.13 12.37
C GLU A 428 20.46 -31.45 13.81
N HIS A 429 20.38 -30.43 14.68
CA HIS A 429 19.93 -30.61 16.06
C HIS A 429 18.42 -30.86 16.17
N SER A 430 17.62 -30.36 15.22
CA SER A 430 16.17 -30.58 15.14
C SER A 430 15.78 -31.80 14.29
N GLY A 431 16.60 -32.18 13.31
CA GLY A 431 16.42 -33.35 12.45
C GLY A 431 17.00 -34.60 13.08
N GLY A 432 18.07 -34.46 13.86
CA GLY A 432 18.47 -35.46 14.85
C GLY A 432 17.40 -35.64 15.92
N LYS A 433 16.52 -34.66 16.13
CA LYS A 433 15.29 -34.84 16.89
C LYS A 433 14.36 -35.82 16.18
N ASP A 434 14.14 -35.72 14.87
CA ASP A 434 13.34 -36.68 14.07
C ASP A 434 13.95 -38.08 13.97
N GLU A 435 15.27 -38.20 13.88
CA GLU A 435 15.93 -39.51 13.97
C GLU A 435 15.95 -40.06 15.40
N PHE A 436 16.03 -39.21 16.42
CA PHE A 436 15.85 -39.61 17.82
C PHE A 436 14.39 -39.98 18.11
N TYR A 437 13.43 -39.23 17.56
CA TYR A 437 12.01 -39.53 17.54
C TYR A 437 11.84 -40.88 16.85
N ALA A 438 12.37 -41.11 15.66
CA ALA A 438 12.26 -42.39 14.94
C ALA A 438 12.98 -43.57 15.64
N LYS A 439 14.19 -43.39 16.14
CA LYS A 439 15.02 -44.45 16.75
C LYS A 439 14.55 -44.85 18.16
N LYS A 440 13.86 -43.95 18.88
CA LYS A 440 13.17 -44.26 20.14
C LYS A 440 11.72 -44.73 19.91
N VAL A 441 11.13 -44.47 18.74
CA VAL A 441 9.74 -44.84 18.37
C VAL A 441 9.62 -46.22 17.69
N PHE A 442 10.71 -46.81 17.17
CA PHE A 442 10.67 -48.14 16.54
C PHE A 442 11.90 -48.97 16.99
N PRO A 443 11.82 -49.85 18.03
CA PRO A 443 10.93 -51.03 18.02
C PRO A 443 10.42 -51.47 19.41
N ILE A 444 9.90 -50.55 20.23
CA ILE A 444 9.06 -50.91 21.39
C ILE A 444 7.80 -50.07 21.30
N VAL A 445 6.70 -50.73 21.01
CA VAL A 445 5.36 -50.15 20.83
C VAL A 445 5.01 -49.25 22.03
N GLY A 446 4.97 -47.92 21.79
CA GLY A 446 3.96 -47.05 22.39
C GLY A 446 4.22 -46.29 23.70
N GLN A 447 5.46 -46.02 24.15
CA GLN A 447 5.67 -45.30 25.44
C GLN A 447 6.82 -44.26 25.48
N GLY A 448 7.28 -43.72 24.34
CA GLY A 448 8.52 -42.92 24.35
C GLY A 448 8.40 -41.46 24.78
N GLN A 449 7.33 -40.77 24.36
CA GLN A 449 7.16 -39.31 24.53
C GLN A 449 5.73 -38.85 24.75
N GLY A 450 4.76 -39.69 24.40
CA GLY A 450 3.48 -39.71 25.13
C GLY A 450 3.81 -39.78 26.62
N ALA A 451 4.61 -40.74 27.05
CA ALA A 451 4.92 -40.94 28.47
C ALA A 451 5.52 -39.73 29.21
N GLU A 452 6.44 -38.95 28.62
CA GLU A 452 7.01 -37.77 29.32
C GLU A 452 6.01 -36.60 29.36
N ASN A 453 5.29 -36.33 28.27
CA ASN A 453 4.25 -35.30 28.26
C ASN A 453 3.02 -35.74 29.07
N GLU A 454 2.72 -37.04 29.12
CA GLU A 454 1.71 -37.67 29.97
C GLU A 454 2.13 -37.58 31.43
N GLN A 455 3.40 -37.84 31.78
CA GLN A 455 3.94 -37.61 33.12
C GLN A 455 3.83 -36.13 33.52
N GLU A 456 4.15 -35.19 32.62
CA GLU A 456 3.98 -33.76 32.89
C GLU A 456 2.48 -33.39 33.07
N ALA A 457 1.60 -33.95 32.25
CA ALA A 457 0.15 -33.76 32.37
C ALA A 457 -0.41 -34.40 33.65
N GLU A 458 0.08 -35.57 34.05
CA GLU A 458 -0.28 -36.26 35.28
C GLU A 458 0.20 -35.47 36.50
N LEU A 459 1.45 -34.98 36.52
CA LEU A 459 1.96 -34.15 37.60
C LEU A 459 1.20 -32.82 37.69
N ARG A 460 0.79 -32.23 36.56
CA ARG A 460 -0.09 -31.04 36.53
C ARG A 460 -1.48 -31.36 37.10
N ALA A 461 -2.10 -32.46 36.68
CA ALA A 461 -3.38 -32.90 37.22
C ALA A 461 -3.30 -33.17 38.73
N GLN A 462 -2.20 -33.76 39.22
CA GLN A 462 -1.96 -33.95 40.66
C GLN A 462 -1.76 -32.61 41.39
N LEU A 463 -1.09 -31.62 40.79
CA LEU A 463 -0.99 -30.27 41.36
C LEU A 463 -2.36 -29.60 41.47
N ASP A 464 -3.21 -29.75 40.45
CA ASP A 464 -4.56 -29.19 40.44
C ASP A 464 -5.44 -29.88 41.49
N GLU A 465 -5.36 -31.21 41.61
CA GLU A 465 -6.08 -31.97 42.63
C GLU A 465 -5.64 -31.57 44.06
N LEU A 466 -4.33 -31.47 44.31
CA LEU A 466 -3.79 -31.03 45.60
C LEU A 466 -4.17 -29.58 45.89
N SER A 467 -4.18 -28.70 44.88
CA SER A 467 -4.65 -27.32 45.05
C SER A 467 -6.12 -27.28 45.43
N GLY A 468 -6.97 -28.07 44.75
CA GLY A 468 -8.39 -28.18 45.08
C GLY A 468 -8.64 -28.72 46.50
N LYS A 469 -7.82 -29.67 46.98
CA LYS A 469 -7.88 -30.14 48.38
C LYS A 469 -7.49 -29.05 49.38
N ILE A 470 -6.46 -28.26 49.08
CA ILE A 470 -6.04 -27.12 49.92
C ILE A 470 -7.16 -26.08 49.97
N ASP A 471 -7.76 -25.72 48.84
CA ASP A 471 -8.84 -24.74 48.76
C ASP A 471 -10.09 -25.24 49.50
N GLY A 472 -10.44 -26.51 49.38
CA GLY A 472 -11.53 -27.13 50.12
C GLY A 472 -11.31 -27.13 51.64
N LEU A 473 -10.09 -27.42 52.11
CA LEU A 473 -9.73 -27.32 53.52
C LEU A 473 -9.73 -25.88 54.03
N GLN A 474 -9.31 -24.94 53.20
CA GLN A 474 -9.37 -23.52 53.53
C GLN A 474 -10.82 -23.05 53.65
N ALA A 475 -11.71 -23.45 52.75
CA ALA A 475 -13.14 -23.16 52.85
C ALA A 475 -13.76 -23.74 54.13
N ARG A 476 -13.42 -24.98 54.51
CA ARG A 476 -13.83 -25.58 55.79
C ARG A 476 -13.29 -24.81 56.99
N LYS A 477 -12.03 -24.36 56.94
CA LYS A 477 -11.44 -23.51 57.99
C LYS A 477 -12.17 -22.18 58.12
N GLU A 478 -12.53 -21.55 57.01
CA GLU A 478 -13.31 -20.32 56.97
C GLU A 478 -14.74 -20.53 57.50
N GLU A 479 -15.37 -21.66 57.19
CA GLU A 479 -16.68 -22.04 57.73
C GLU A 479 -16.63 -22.26 59.24
N ILE A 480 -15.62 -22.97 59.76
CA ILE A 480 -15.41 -23.14 61.20
C ILE A 480 -15.11 -21.78 61.85
N ASN A 481 -14.33 -20.91 61.20
CA ASN A 481 -14.09 -19.56 61.69
C ASN A 481 -15.37 -18.72 61.73
N ARG A 482 -16.21 -18.81 60.70
CA ARG A 482 -17.51 -18.14 60.64
C ARG A 482 -18.45 -18.67 61.72
N ALA A 483 -18.54 -19.99 61.90
CA ALA A 483 -19.33 -20.62 62.95
C ALA A 483 -18.84 -20.23 64.36
N VAL A 484 -17.52 -20.08 64.56
CA VAL A 484 -16.95 -19.54 65.81
C VAL A 484 -17.30 -18.07 65.98
N GLY A 485 -17.32 -17.29 64.89
CA GLY A 485 -17.77 -15.89 64.90
C GLY A 485 -19.27 -15.76 65.26
N SER A 486 -20.14 -16.52 64.60
CA SER A 486 -21.57 -16.52 64.88
C SER A 486 -21.89 -16.99 66.30
N LYS A 487 -21.23 -18.05 66.80
CA LYS A 487 -21.37 -18.48 68.20
C LYS A 487 -20.88 -17.41 69.19
N ARG A 488 -19.88 -16.61 68.81
CA ARG A 488 -19.40 -15.47 69.59
C ARG A 488 -20.38 -14.29 69.58
N ASP A 489 -21.15 -14.13 68.50
CA ASP A 489 -22.19 -13.10 68.39
C ASP A 489 -23.51 -13.49 69.05
N GLU A 490 -23.80 -14.80 69.17
CA GLU A 490 -24.99 -15.36 69.83
C GLU A 490 -24.82 -15.55 71.35
N GLU A 491 -23.59 -15.48 71.89
CA GLU A 491 -23.36 -15.51 73.34
C GLU A 491 -23.96 -14.27 74.04
N PRO A 492 -24.57 -14.43 75.24
CA PRO A 492 -25.28 -13.36 75.94
C PRO A 492 -24.41 -12.11 76.14
N THR A 493 -25.04 -10.94 76.03
CA THR A 493 -24.44 -9.58 76.04
C THR A 493 -23.39 -9.33 77.13
N TRP A 494 -23.44 -10.04 78.26
CA TRP A 494 -22.41 -9.99 79.31
C TRP A 494 -21.06 -10.62 78.89
N GLN A 495 -21.04 -11.72 78.13
CA GLN A 495 -19.82 -12.28 77.55
C GLN A 495 -19.27 -11.41 76.42
N ARG A 496 -20.15 -10.74 75.66
CA ARG A 496 -19.73 -9.74 74.66
C ARG A 496 -19.00 -8.55 75.30
N PHE A 497 -19.50 -8.06 76.44
CA PHE A 497 -18.83 -7.03 77.24
C PHE A 497 -17.49 -7.52 77.81
N PHE A 498 -17.44 -8.76 78.30
CA PHE A 498 -16.20 -9.37 78.81
C PHE A 498 -15.15 -9.55 77.70
N LEU A 499 -15.56 -10.01 76.52
CA LEU A 499 -14.69 -10.17 75.35
C LEU A 499 -14.22 -8.83 74.79
N GLN A 500 -15.05 -7.79 74.82
CA GLN A 500 -14.64 -6.42 74.47
C GLN A 500 -13.58 -5.90 75.45
N PHE A 501 -13.72 -6.18 76.75
CA PHE A 501 -12.69 -5.88 77.76
C PHE A 501 -11.37 -6.65 77.50
N VAL A 502 -11.46 -7.92 77.11
CA VAL A 502 -10.28 -8.73 76.75
C VAL A 502 -9.61 -8.23 75.47
N ASP A 503 -10.38 -7.78 74.46
CA ASP A 503 -9.84 -7.23 73.22
C ASP A 503 -9.20 -5.84 73.44
N ILE A 504 -9.79 -4.99 74.29
CA ILE A 504 -9.13 -3.76 74.78
C ILE A 504 -7.82 -4.10 75.48
N GLY A 505 -7.80 -5.15 76.31
CA GLY A 505 -6.58 -5.67 76.93
C GLY A 505 -5.51 -6.13 75.93
N ARG A 506 -5.90 -6.79 74.81
CA ARG A 506 -4.96 -7.16 73.74
C ARG A 506 -4.44 -5.96 72.96
N VAL A 507 -5.29 -4.98 72.65
CA VAL A 507 -4.89 -3.75 71.95
C VAL A 507 -3.93 -2.92 72.81
N VAL A 508 -4.20 -2.81 74.12
CA VAL A 508 -3.27 -2.17 75.06
C VAL A 508 -1.95 -2.94 75.11
N LYS A 509 -1.98 -4.27 75.13
CA LYS A 509 -0.76 -5.10 75.18
C LYS A 509 0.05 -5.06 73.87
N SER A 510 -0.59 -5.02 72.71
CA SER A 510 0.09 -4.88 71.41
C SER A 510 0.65 -3.46 71.23
N GLY A 511 -0.08 -2.43 71.68
CA GLY A 511 0.38 -1.04 71.75
C GLY A 511 1.57 -0.85 72.69
N LEU A 512 1.57 -1.52 73.85
CA LEU A 512 2.72 -1.55 74.77
C LEU A 512 3.92 -2.28 74.16
N SER A 513 3.70 -3.37 73.42
CA SER A 513 4.77 -4.10 72.73
C SER A 513 5.41 -3.28 71.60
N SER A 514 4.61 -2.56 70.80
CA SER A 514 5.14 -1.65 69.77
C SER A 514 5.87 -0.46 70.37
N HIS A 515 5.36 0.12 71.47
CA HIS A 515 6.09 1.15 72.23
C HIS A 515 7.39 0.62 72.85
N ARG A 516 7.43 -0.65 73.27
CA ARG A 516 8.66 -1.27 73.81
C ARG A 516 9.71 -1.43 72.73
N LYS A 517 9.30 -1.83 71.52
CA LYS A 517 10.18 -1.94 70.34
C LYS A 517 10.70 -0.56 69.89
N SER A 518 9.87 0.48 69.93
CA SER A 518 10.29 1.83 69.51
C SER A 518 11.25 2.50 70.49
N ILE A 519 11.19 2.15 71.78
CA ILE A 519 12.14 2.64 72.79
C ILE A 519 13.49 1.90 72.72
N GLY A 520 13.51 0.65 72.24
CA GLY A 520 14.74 -0.11 71.97
C GLY A 520 15.47 -0.64 73.20
N PHE A 521 14.98 -0.37 74.42
CA PHE A 521 15.54 -0.86 75.68
C PHE A 521 14.51 -1.72 76.43
N SER A 522 14.94 -2.86 76.96
CA SER A 522 14.04 -3.85 77.55
C SER A 522 13.80 -3.66 79.04
N SER A 523 14.70 -2.94 79.72
CA SER A 523 14.69 -2.70 81.17
C SER A 523 15.31 -1.35 81.50
N GLU A 524 14.90 -0.72 82.61
CA GLU A 524 15.59 0.45 83.18
C GLU A 524 17.08 0.16 83.44
N GLY A 525 17.40 -1.08 83.86
CA GLY A 525 18.77 -1.51 84.08
C GLY A 525 19.64 -1.50 82.82
N ASP A 526 19.06 -1.77 81.64
CA ASP A 526 19.80 -1.72 80.37
C ASP A 526 20.17 -0.28 80.01
N ILE A 527 19.27 0.66 80.31
CA ILE A 527 19.51 2.09 80.10
C ILE A 527 20.56 2.60 81.08
N ASP A 528 20.47 2.23 82.36
CA ASP A 528 21.45 2.63 83.37
C ASP A 528 22.84 2.02 83.11
N ASN A 529 22.91 0.78 82.63
CA ASN A 529 24.16 0.15 82.19
C ASN A 529 24.77 0.86 80.97
N ARG A 530 23.94 1.27 80.01
CA ARG A 530 24.39 2.03 78.83
C ARG A 530 24.88 3.43 79.23
N ILE A 531 24.15 4.13 80.09
CA ILE A 531 24.56 5.42 80.65
C ILE A 531 25.89 5.26 81.41
N ALA A 532 26.01 4.26 82.29
CA ALA A 532 27.24 3.98 83.02
C ALA A 532 28.41 3.67 82.08
N SER A 533 28.19 2.93 80.98
CA SER A 533 29.23 2.66 79.99
C SER A 533 29.69 3.93 79.26
N ILE A 534 28.74 4.82 78.93
CA ILE A 534 29.03 6.10 78.27
C ILE A 534 29.68 7.09 79.25
N GLU A 535 29.37 7.03 80.54
CA GLU A 535 30.01 7.87 81.56
C GLU A 535 31.42 7.35 81.92
N PHE A 536 31.63 6.03 81.84
CA PHE A 536 32.92 5.38 82.10
C PHE A 536 33.92 5.57 80.95
N GLN A 537 33.44 5.68 79.70
CA GLN A 537 34.30 5.84 78.52
C GLN A 537 35.10 7.18 78.50
N PRO A 538 34.51 8.35 78.83
CA PRO A 538 35.22 9.60 79.10
C PRO A 538 36.15 9.49 80.31
N ALA A 539 35.74 8.81 81.38
CA ALA A 539 36.55 8.65 82.59
C ALA A 539 37.82 7.82 82.34
N LEU A 540 37.75 6.77 81.51
CA LEU A 540 38.89 5.97 81.06
C LEU A 540 39.82 6.74 80.10
N THR A 541 39.26 7.60 79.26
CA THR A 541 40.02 8.40 78.27
C THR A 541 40.60 9.69 78.83
N THR A 542 40.30 10.02 80.08
CA THR A 542 40.96 11.11 80.84
C THR A 542 42.24 10.62 81.55
N SER A 543 42.72 9.41 81.22
CA SER A 543 44.07 8.98 81.59
C SER A 543 45.10 9.92 80.95
N PRO A 544 46.14 10.40 81.67
CA PRO A 544 46.97 11.53 81.24
C PRO A 544 47.77 11.35 79.93
N ASN A 545 47.71 10.19 79.28
CA ASN A 545 48.50 9.86 78.09
C ASN A 545 47.73 9.22 76.92
N SER A 546 46.39 9.26 76.89
CA SER A 546 45.62 8.82 75.72
C SER A 546 44.77 9.94 75.12
N TRP A 547 45.03 10.23 73.85
CA TRP A 547 44.26 11.05 72.89
C TRP A 547 42.89 11.55 73.40
N SER A 548 42.78 12.86 73.67
CA SER A 548 41.51 13.50 74.03
C SER A 548 40.46 13.24 72.95
N LEU A 549 39.30 12.72 73.35
CA LEU A 549 38.17 12.54 72.45
C LEU A 549 37.83 13.88 71.77
N PRO A 550 37.56 13.91 70.45
CA PRO A 550 37.11 15.11 69.76
C PRO A 550 35.88 15.70 70.45
N LYS A 551 35.85 17.04 70.65
CA LYS A 551 34.73 17.74 71.30
C LYS A 551 33.35 17.44 70.68
N GLU A 552 33.31 17.01 69.43
CA GLU A 552 32.09 16.59 68.75
C GLU A 552 31.58 15.23 69.23
N GLU A 553 32.48 14.29 69.51
CA GLU A 553 32.13 12.98 70.06
C GLU A 553 31.65 13.11 71.50
N GLU A 554 32.29 13.96 72.30
CA GLU A 554 31.85 14.27 73.66
C GLU A 554 30.42 14.85 73.67
N LYS A 555 30.11 15.78 72.75
CA LYS A 555 28.75 16.33 72.60
C LYS A 555 27.73 15.28 72.16
N LYS A 556 28.12 14.34 71.28
CA LYS A 556 27.24 13.23 70.85
C LYS A 556 26.94 12.29 72.02
N LEU A 557 27.94 11.92 72.81
CA LEU A 557 27.76 11.05 73.99
C LEU A 557 26.90 11.74 75.07
N LEU A 558 27.06 13.05 75.27
CA LEU A 558 26.18 13.82 76.16
C LEU A 558 24.74 13.90 75.66
N ALA A 559 24.53 14.05 74.35
CA ALA A 559 23.20 14.01 73.74
C ALA A 559 22.56 12.61 73.86
N GLU A 560 23.36 11.55 73.70
CA GLU A 560 22.92 10.16 73.92
C GLU A 560 22.50 9.94 75.38
N ILE A 561 23.27 10.40 76.37
CA ILE A 561 22.88 10.34 77.79
C ILE A 561 21.56 11.08 78.05
N GLN A 562 21.36 12.27 77.46
CA GLN A 562 20.10 13.01 77.62
C GLN A 562 18.91 12.29 76.99
N GLN A 563 19.09 11.66 75.83
CA GLN A 563 18.05 10.84 75.19
C GLN A 563 17.76 9.59 76.01
N LEU A 564 18.79 8.90 76.50
CA LEU A 564 18.66 7.72 77.37
C LEU A 564 17.92 8.05 78.67
N LYS A 565 18.20 9.19 79.30
CA LYS A 565 17.46 9.67 80.49
C LYS A 565 15.98 9.96 80.20
N LYS A 566 15.65 10.49 79.02
CA LYS A 566 14.25 10.67 78.57
C LYS A 566 13.57 9.34 78.25
N ASN A 567 14.30 8.36 77.73
CA ASN A 567 13.77 7.03 77.47
C ASN A 567 13.57 6.25 78.77
N ARG A 568 14.43 6.47 79.78
CA ARG A 568 14.28 5.87 81.11
C ARG A 568 12.92 6.19 81.75
N THR A 569 12.50 7.45 81.74
CA THR A 569 11.20 7.84 82.31
C THR A 569 10.02 7.22 81.55
N LYS A 570 10.15 7.01 80.23
CA LYS A 570 9.14 6.31 79.42
C LYS A 570 9.09 4.82 79.72
N VAL A 571 10.24 4.15 79.86
CA VAL A 571 10.30 2.73 80.25
C VAL A 571 9.71 2.54 81.64
N SER A 572 10.01 3.44 82.59
CA SER A 572 9.45 3.42 83.94
C SER A 572 7.92 3.55 83.93
N HIS A 573 7.40 4.50 83.15
CA HIS A 573 5.96 4.70 83.01
C HIS A 573 5.27 3.51 82.32
N MET A 574 5.92 2.89 81.33
CA MET A 574 5.42 1.66 80.70
C MET A 574 5.45 0.46 81.66
N GLN A 575 6.50 0.34 82.46
CA GLN A 575 6.61 -0.69 83.48
C GLN A 575 5.55 -0.48 84.57
N GLN A 576 5.21 0.77 84.88
CA GLN A 576 4.11 1.13 85.77
C GLN A 576 2.74 0.79 85.16
N MET A 577 2.53 1.00 83.85
CA MET A 577 1.32 0.53 83.15
C MET A 577 1.24 -1.00 83.09
N GLU A 578 2.37 -1.70 82.98
CA GLU A 578 2.45 -3.16 82.99
C GLU A 578 2.26 -3.76 84.39
N GLN A 579 2.69 -3.04 85.43
CA GLN A 579 2.54 -3.42 86.84
C GLN A 579 1.24 -2.95 87.48
N SER A 580 0.50 -2.01 86.87
CA SER A 580 -0.81 -1.56 87.37
C SER A 580 -1.76 -2.77 87.48
N PRO A 581 -2.11 -3.22 88.70
CA PRO A 581 -2.76 -4.48 88.95
C PRO A 581 -4.27 -4.34 88.75
N GLY A 582 -4.70 -4.28 87.49
CA GLY A 582 -6.07 -4.59 87.09
C GLY A 582 -6.09 -6.02 86.56
N ASP A 583 -6.08 -7.00 87.46
CA ASP A 583 -5.89 -8.44 87.20
C ASP A 583 -7.08 -9.09 86.45
N PRO A 584 -6.90 -9.58 85.20
CA PRO A 584 -7.78 -10.60 84.62
C PRO A 584 -7.05 -11.96 84.56
N LYS A 585 -5.79 -12.05 85.05
CA LYS A 585 -4.95 -13.24 84.92
C LYS A 585 -5.23 -14.29 85.99
N SER A 586 -5.86 -13.94 87.12
CA SER A 586 -6.14 -14.89 88.20
C SER A 586 -7.40 -15.76 87.99
N ASN A 587 -8.27 -15.45 87.01
CA ASN A 587 -9.51 -16.24 86.77
C ASN A 587 -9.61 -16.90 85.37
N VAL A 588 -8.61 -16.73 84.49
CA VAL A 588 -8.64 -17.27 83.10
C VAL A 588 -7.82 -18.56 82.94
N ARG A 589 -7.19 -19.06 84.02
CA ARG A 589 -6.41 -20.31 83.97
C ARG A 589 -7.23 -21.59 84.22
N ASN A 590 -8.51 -21.49 84.60
CA ASN A 590 -9.35 -22.65 84.93
C ASN A 590 -10.47 -22.95 83.91
N LEU A 591 -10.43 -22.35 82.71
CA LEU A 591 -11.41 -22.60 81.65
C LEU A 591 -10.83 -23.49 80.53
N SER A 592 -10.15 -24.58 80.90
CA SER A 592 -9.63 -25.59 79.98
C SER A 592 -10.25 -26.97 80.18
N THR A 593 -11.38 -27.05 80.90
CA THR A 593 -12.02 -28.33 81.22
C THR A 593 -13.54 -28.21 81.13
N VAL A 594 -14.04 -28.03 79.91
CA VAL A 594 -15.37 -28.50 79.51
C VAL A 594 -15.26 -28.95 78.06
N ASP A 595 -15.10 -30.26 77.90
CA ASP A 595 -15.40 -30.99 76.67
C ASP A 595 -16.79 -31.60 76.85
N PRO A 596 -17.65 -31.64 75.82
CA PRO A 596 -17.61 -32.82 74.98
C PRO A 596 -18.00 -32.54 73.53
N THR A 597 -17.02 -32.58 72.62
CA THR A 597 -17.06 -33.01 71.20
C THR A 597 -16.04 -32.18 70.44
N MET A 598 -14.83 -32.75 70.25
CA MET A 598 -13.70 -32.21 69.48
C MET A 598 -13.74 -30.69 69.34
N SER A 599 -13.20 -30.00 70.35
CA SER A 599 -13.17 -28.54 70.42
C SER A 599 -12.87 -27.95 69.05
N MET A 600 -13.65 -26.96 68.59
CA MET A 600 -13.47 -26.29 67.27
C MET A 600 -12.02 -25.83 67.02
N LYS A 601 -11.20 -25.73 68.08
CA LYS A 601 -9.76 -25.52 68.02
C LYS A 601 -8.98 -26.74 67.51
N GLU A 602 -9.25 -27.93 68.03
CA GLU A 602 -8.65 -29.20 67.57
C GLU A 602 -9.03 -29.48 66.10
N GLN A 603 -10.26 -29.14 65.69
CA GLN A 603 -10.66 -29.22 64.28
C GLN A 603 -9.86 -28.26 63.39
N LYS A 604 -9.57 -27.03 63.86
CA LYS A 604 -8.70 -26.09 63.13
C LYS A 604 -7.26 -26.57 63.07
N ASP A 605 -6.75 -27.11 64.16
CA ASP A 605 -5.38 -27.61 64.24
C ASP A 605 -5.20 -28.84 63.33
N ALA A 606 -6.17 -29.77 63.32
CA ALA A 606 -6.21 -30.89 62.38
C ALA A 606 -6.28 -30.43 60.91
N ILE A 607 -7.16 -29.47 60.58
CA ILE A 607 -7.23 -28.90 59.21
C ILE A 607 -5.91 -28.22 58.81
N ASN A 608 -5.25 -27.54 59.73
CA ASN A 608 -3.95 -26.92 59.45
C ASN A 608 -2.85 -27.96 59.22
N GLU A 609 -2.84 -29.05 59.99
CA GLU A 609 -1.92 -30.17 59.76
C GLU A 609 -2.16 -30.82 58.40
N GLU A 610 -3.42 -31.06 58.02
CA GLU A 610 -3.78 -31.59 56.71
C GLU A 610 -3.39 -30.64 55.57
N MET A 611 -3.63 -29.33 55.71
CA MET A 611 -3.17 -28.33 54.73
C MET A 611 -1.65 -28.31 54.60
N ASN A 612 -0.91 -28.47 55.69
CA ASN A 612 0.56 -28.51 55.64
C ASN A 612 1.05 -29.77 54.90
N ARG A 613 0.42 -30.93 55.13
CA ARG A 613 0.73 -32.16 54.39
C ARG A 613 0.52 -31.99 52.88
N TYR A 614 -0.62 -31.45 52.45
CA TYR A 614 -0.88 -31.21 51.03
C TYR A 614 0.05 -30.15 50.42
N ARG A 615 0.52 -29.17 51.20
CA ARG A 615 1.54 -28.20 50.73
C ARG A 615 2.90 -28.84 50.53
N ASP A 616 3.31 -29.75 51.42
CA ASP A 616 4.56 -30.50 51.28
C ASP A 616 4.51 -31.46 50.08
N GLU A 617 3.37 -32.14 49.87
CA GLU A 617 3.14 -32.96 48.67
C GLU A 617 3.17 -32.11 47.38
N LYS A 618 2.50 -30.95 47.40
CA LYS A 618 2.54 -29.99 46.28
C LYS A 618 3.96 -29.55 45.95
N ARG A 619 4.79 -29.28 46.97
CA ARG A 619 6.21 -28.92 46.77
C ARG A 619 7.00 -30.06 46.12
N LYS A 620 6.81 -31.31 46.56
CA LYS A 620 7.49 -32.48 45.95
C LYS A 620 7.12 -32.66 44.48
N ILE A 621 5.85 -32.50 44.12
CA ILE A 621 5.39 -32.61 42.72
C ILE A 621 5.94 -31.45 41.88
N GLN A 622 6.02 -30.24 42.44
CA GLN A 622 6.68 -29.11 41.77
C GLN A 622 8.16 -29.38 41.52
N GLU A 623 8.88 -29.95 42.50
CA GLU A 623 10.28 -30.35 42.34
C GLU A 623 10.46 -31.39 41.21
N GLN A 624 9.57 -32.39 41.13
CA GLN A 624 9.55 -33.36 40.03
C GLN A 624 9.29 -32.70 38.66
N MET A 625 8.39 -31.72 38.60
CA MET A 625 8.11 -30.98 37.36
C MET A 625 9.32 -30.13 36.93
N THR A 626 10.03 -29.52 37.89
CA THR A 626 11.28 -28.80 37.60
C THR A 626 12.39 -29.73 37.13
N GLU A 627 12.54 -30.92 37.74
CA GLU A 627 13.55 -31.90 37.32
C GLU A 627 13.29 -32.42 35.90
N LEU A 628 12.03 -32.73 35.54
CA LEU A 628 11.65 -33.10 34.18
C LEU A 628 11.93 -31.96 33.18
N SER A 629 11.66 -30.71 33.57
CA SER A 629 11.92 -29.54 32.74
C SER A 629 13.43 -29.30 32.51
N GLU A 630 14.24 -29.46 33.55
CA GLU A 630 15.70 -29.36 33.47
C GLU A 630 16.31 -30.50 32.64
N ALA A 631 15.83 -31.73 32.80
CA ALA A 631 16.24 -32.86 31.97
C ALA A 631 15.90 -32.63 30.49
N ARG A 632 14.72 -32.07 30.19
CA ARG A 632 14.34 -31.67 28.83
C ARG A 632 15.23 -30.56 28.29
N LYS A 633 15.59 -29.57 29.11
CA LYS A 633 16.50 -28.48 28.73
C LYS A 633 17.92 -28.98 28.46
N GLN A 634 18.42 -29.92 29.26
CA GLN A 634 19.71 -30.57 29.04
C GLN A 634 19.72 -31.41 27.75
N GLN A 635 18.64 -32.15 27.47
CA GLN A 635 18.49 -32.93 26.23
C GLN A 635 18.38 -32.05 24.98
N LEU A 636 17.69 -30.92 25.09
CA LEU A 636 17.60 -29.93 24.00
C LEU A 636 18.93 -29.21 23.75
N GLY A 637 19.92 -29.34 24.63
CA GLY A 637 21.25 -28.75 24.44
C GLY A 637 21.21 -27.22 24.33
N PRO A 638 22.30 -26.59 23.86
CA PRO A 638 22.41 -25.14 23.70
C PRO A 638 21.67 -24.63 22.45
N ILE A 639 20.50 -25.20 22.09
CA ILE A 639 19.69 -24.73 20.96
C ILE A 639 19.36 -23.24 21.10
N GLU A 640 19.05 -22.79 22.32
CA GLU A 640 18.76 -21.39 22.62
C GLU A 640 19.97 -20.49 22.29
N GLU A 641 21.19 -20.95 22.58
CA GLU A 641 22.41 -20.22 22.25
C GLU A 641 22.66 -20.15 20.74
N ILE A 642 22.40 -21.23 20.01
CA ILE A 642 22.51 -21.27 18.53
C ILE A 642 21.44 -20.36 17.89
N GLN A 643 20.23 -20.31 18.46
CA GLN A 643 19.17 -19.39 18.02
C GLN A 643 19.54 -17.93 18.28
N ASN A 644 20.11 -17.62 19.44
CA ASN A 644 20.61 -16.27 19.76
C ASN A 644 21.75 -15.86 18.82
N GLN A 645 22.69 -16.77 18.52
CA GLN A 645 23.75 -16.53 17.53
C GLN A 645 23.18 -16.28 16.13
N ARG A 646 22.15 -17.02 15.72
CA ARG A 646 21.46 -16.79 14.44
C ARG A 646 20.76 -15.43 14.41
N GLY A 647 20.14 -15.03 15.53
CA GLY A 647 19.53 -13.72 15.71
C GLY A 647 20.56 -12.59 15.53
N ALA A 648 21.68 -12.66 16.26
CA ALA A 648 22.77 -11.68 16.17
C ALA A 648 23.34 -11.56 14.74
N VAL A 649 23.59 -12.69 14.06
CA VAL A 649 24.05 -12.67 12.65
C VAL A 649 22.98 -12.07 11.72
N SER A 650 21.70 -12.32 11.99
CA SER A 650 20.60 -11.75 11.20
C SER A 650 20.48 -10.24 11.41
N ASP A 651 20.73 -9.73 12.61
CA ASP A 651 20.69 -8.31 12.91
C ASP A 651 21.92 -7.58 12.32
N GLU A 652 23.11 -8.20 12.38
CA GLU A 652 24.29 -7.72 11.65
C GLU A 652 24.04 -7.66 10.13
N LEU A 653 23.38 -8.67 9.57
CA LEU A 653 23.01 -8.69 8.15
C LEU A 653 22.06 -7.54 7.81
N LYS A 654 21.02 -7.32 8.63
CA LYS A 654 20.08 -6.21 8.44
C LYS A 654 20.79 -4.86 8.52
N ALA A 655 21.66 -4.66 9.52
CA ALA A 655 22.41 -3.42 9.68
C ALA A 655 23.31 -3.12 8.46
N LYS A 656 23.92 -4.15 7.85
CA LYS A 656 24.74 -3.96 6.63
C LYS A 656 23.91 -3.75 5.37
N ILE A 657 22.69 -4.27 5.30
CA ILE A 657 21.77 -4.05 4.18
C ILE A 657 21.13 -2.67 4.25
N GLU A 658 20.78 -2.23 5.47
CA GLU A 658 20.17 -0.93 5.74
C GLU A 658 21.19 0.22 5.74
N ASP A 659 22.49 -0.09 5.59
CA ASP A 659 23.54 0.92 5.48
C ASP A 659 23.19 1.90 4.34
N PRO A 660 22.94 3.19 4.64
CA PRO A 660 22.38 4.16 3.69
C PRO A 660 23.25 4.41 2.46
N TRP A 661 24.50 3.94 2.46
CA TRP A 661 25.40 4.03 1.31
C TRP A 661 25.08 3.01 0.21
N LEU A 662 24.47 1.86 0.52
CA LEU A 662 24.21 0.81 -0.47
C LEU A 662 23.25 1.25 -1.59
N PRO A 663 22.09 1.90 -1.28
CA PRO A 663 21.19 2.42 -2.31
C PRO A 663 21.82 3.52 -3.17
N VAL A 664 22.68 4.35 -2.57
CA VAL A 664 23.38 5.43 -3.28
C VAL A 664 24.37 4.86 -4.29
N LEU A 665 25.13 3.83 -3.91
CA LEU A 665 26.06 3.13 -4.80
C LEU A 665 25.35 2.42 -5.95
N LEU A 666 24.23 1.74 -5.67
CA LEU A 666 23.41 1.10 -6.71
C LEU A 666 22.79 2.12 -7.67
N HIS A 667 22.45 3.31 -7.19
CA HIS A 667 21.96 4.40 -8.04
C HIS A 667 23.08 4.97 -8.92
N ALA A 668 24.29 5.12 -8.38
CA ALA A 668 25.47 5.56 -9.13
C ALA A 668 25.83 4.56 -10.25
N GLU A 669 25.80 3.26 -9.97
CA GLU A 669 26.07 2.20 -10.96
C GLU A 669 25.02 2.20 -12.09
N LYS A 670 23.74 2.36 -11.75
CA LYS A 670 22.66 2.51 -12.75
C LYS A 670 22.85 3.75 -13.62
N TYR A 671 23.22 4.88 -13.02
CA TYR A 671 23.46 6.12 -13.74
C TYR A 671 24.67 6.02 -14.68
N ALA A 672 25.73 5.32 -14.26
CA ALA A 672 26.89 5.04 -15.09
C ALA A 672 26.52 4.13 -16.28
N ALA A 673 25.74 3.07 -16.04
CA ALA A 673 25.26 2.18 -17.09
C ALA A 673 24.37 2.91 -18.12
N GLU A 674 23.43 3.74 -17.65
CA GLU A 674 22.56 4.54 -18.50
C GLU A 674 23.34 5.56 -19.35
N LYS A 675 24.38 6.19 -18.77
CA LYS A 675 25.29 7.07 -19.52
C LYS A 675 26.05 6.30 -20.61
N ALA A 676 26.54 5.10 -20.31
CA ALA A 676 27.24 4.26 -21.28
C ALA A 676 26.33 3.82 -22.44
N GLU A 677 25.06 3.52 -22.16
CA GLU A 677 24.07 3.20 -23.19
C GLU A 677 23.75 4.41 -24.07
N ARG A 678 23.51 5.58 -23.45
CA ARG A 678 23.31 6.82 -24.20
C ARG A 678 24.51 7.16 -25.07
N GLN A 679 25.73 6.96 -24.57
CA GLN A 679 26.93 7.18 -25.36
C GLN A 679 26.99 6.26 -26.58
N LYS A 680 26.70 4.95 -26.41
CA LYS A 680 26.61 4.00 -27.53
C LYS A 680 25.55 4.39 -28.56
N GLU A 681 24.40 4.88 -28.10
CA GLU A 681 23.34 5.39 -28.97
C GLU A 681 23.80 6.63 -29.76
N TYR A 682 24.48 7.58 -29.10
CA TYR A 682 25.06 8.75 -29.75
C TYR A 682 26.11 8.37 -30.79
N ASP A 683 26.97 7.39 -30.49
CA ASP A 683 27.99 6.91 -31.40
C ASP A 683 27.37 6.19 -32.61
N LEU A 684 26.31 5.40 -32.41
CA LEU A 684 25.54 4.80 -33.50
C LEU A 684 24.87 5.85 -34.37
N ARG A 685 24.24 6.86 -33.77
CA ARG A 685 23.59 7.96 -34.50
C ARG A 685 24.59 8.85 -35.23
N ARG A 686 25.81 8.98 -34.70
CA ARG A 686 26.92 9.66 -35.38
C ARG A 686 27.37 8.85 -36.61
N LYS A 687 27.59 7.55 -36.46
CA LYS A 687 27.93 6.64 -37.58
C LYS A 687 26.86 6.62 -38.67
N GLN A 688 25.58 6.66 -38.30
CA GLN A 688 24.47 6.76 -39.25
C GLN A 688 24.52 8.06 -40.07
N ARG A 689 24.73 9.21 -39.43
CA ARG A 689 24.86 10.50 -40.13
C ARG A 689 26.09 10.56 -41.03
N GLU A 690 27.19 9.92 -40.63
CA GLU A 690 28.39 9.82 -41.46
C GLU A 690 28.14 8.91 -42.68
N ALA A 691 27.40 7.81 -42.51
CA ALA A 691 26.98 6.94 -43.61
C ALA A 691 26.00 7.63 -44.58
N GLU A 692 25.04 8.43 -44.08
CA GLU A 692 24.11 9.20 -44.90
C GLU A 692 24.81 10.29 -45.72
N LYS A 693 25.84 10.96 -45.18
CA LYS A 693 26.62 11.95 -45.95
C LYS A 693 27.41 11.35 -47.10
N LEU A 694 27.73 10.06 -47.03
CA LEU A 694 28.35 9.33 -48.14
C LEU A 694 27.32 9.00 -49.25
N ASP A 695 26.03 9.30 -49.07
CA ASP A 695 24.97 9.06 -50.06
C ASP A 695 24.85 10.14 -51.12
N ASP A 696 25.41 11.31 -50.83
CA ASP A 696 25.38 12.44 -51.72
C ASP A 696 26.34 12.21 -52.89
N GLN A 697 25.78 11.97 -54.08
CA GLN A 697 26.53 11.73 -55.30
C GLN A 697 27.26 13.02 -55.74
N PRO A 698 28.61 13.02 -55.83
CA PRO A 698 29.38 14.24 -56.07
C PRO A 698 29.22 14.79 -57.49
N TYR A 699 28.81 13.96 -58.46
CA TYR A 699 28.75 14.33 -59.88
C TYR A 699 27.33 14.69 -60.40
N VAL A 700 26.34 14.87 -59.50
CA VAL A 700 24.95 15.16 -59.91
C VAL A 700 24.85 16.50 -60.64
N ALA A 701 25.62 17.50 -60.23
CA ALA A 701 25.60 18.83 -60.83
C ALA A 701 26.11 18.79 -62.29
N GLU A 702 27.19 18.05 -62.55
CA GLU A 702 27.82 17.92 -63.86
C GLU A 702 26.97 17.09 -64.81
N ILE A 703 26.40 15.97 -64.34
CA ILE A 703 25.49 15.14 -65.16
C ILE A 703 24.25 15.94 -65.55
N THR A 704 23.63 16.65 -64.60
CA THR A 704 22.47 17.49 -64.90
C THR A 704 22.79 18.63 -65.85
N LEU A 705 23.98 19.24 -65.73
CA LEU A 705 24.46 20.27 -66.66
C LEU A 705 24.68 19.73 -68.08
N ILE A 706 25.24 18.53 -68.23
CA ILE A 706 25.44 17.85 -69.51
C ILE A 706 24.09 17.45 -70.14
N GLU A 707 23.16 16.90 -69.35
CA GLU A 707 21.81 16.58 -69.84
C GLU A 707 21.03 17.81 -70.30
N GLN A 708 21.16 18.93 -69.58
CA GLN A 708 20.55 20.21 -69.96
C GLN A 708 21.12 20.75 -71.27
N THR A 709 22.44 20.68 -71.46
CA THR A 709 23.09 21.11 -72.70
C THR A 709 22.78 20.16 -73.87
N MET A 710 22.67 18.85 -73.64
CA MET A 710 22.17 17.89 -74.63
C MET A 710 20.73 18.19 -75.04
N LYS A 711 19.81 18.43 -74.09
CA LYS A 711 18.42 18.82 -74.38
C LYS A 711 18.34 20.11 -75.18
N PHE A 712 19.17 21.09 -74.85
CA PHE A 712 19.27 22.34 -75.61
C PHE A 712 19.73 22.08 -77.07
N CYS A 713 20.77 21.27 -77.27
CA CYS A 713 21.25 20.87 -78.60
C CYS A 713 20.21 20.08 -79.39
N GLN A 714 19.48 19.16 -78.76
CA GLN A 714 18.40 18.39 -79.39
C GLN A 714 17.21 19.27 -79.81
N GLY A 715 16.81 20.24 -78.98
CA GLY A 715 15.75 21.21 -79.31
C GLY A 715 16.08 22.08 -80.53
N LEU A 716 17.37 22.36 -80.76
CA LEU A 716 17.84 23.07 -81.95
C LEU A 716 17.75 22.23 -83.24
N VAL A 717 17.81 20.90 -83.15
CA VAL A 717 17.67 19.98 -84.30
C VAL A 717 16.19 19.72 -84.65
N GLN A 718 15.31 19.65 -83.64
CA GLN A 718 13.88 19.33 -83.84
C GLN A 718 13.04 20.50 -84.37
N SER A 719 13.51 21.74 -84.29
CA SER A 719 12.75 22.96 -84.65
C SER A 719 12.56 23.23 -86.16
N LYS A 720 12.58 22.20 -87.02
CA LYS A 720 12.41 22.35 -88.48
C LYS A 720 11.41 21.40 -89.17
N VAL A 721 10.57 20.67 -88.45
CA VAL A 721 9.45 19.91 -89.07
C VAL A 721 8.13 20.27 -88.36
N GLU A 722 7.28 21.03 -89.05
CA GLU A 722 5.88 21.27 -88.67
C GLU A 722 5.05 20.02 -88.99
N ASP A 723 4.28 19.50 -88.03
CA ASP A 723 3.08 18.70 -88.33
C ASP A 723 1.95 19.05 -87.35
N LYS A 724 0.82 19.48 -87.94
CA LYS A 724 -0.47 19.77 -87.30
C LYS A 724 -1.44 18.64 -87.63
N SER A 725 -2.09 18.02 -86.64
CA SER A 725 -3.46 17.50 -86.82
C SER A 725 -4.16 17.20 -85.49
N ASP A 726 -5.34 17.81 -85.32
CA ASP A 726 -6.37 17.53 -84.31
C ASP A 726 -7.15 16.23 -84.62
N GLU A 727 -7.54 15.44 -83.60
CA GLU A 727 -8.84 14.73 -83.58
C GLU A 727 -9.21 14.15 -82.19
N LYS A 728 -10.47 14.33 -81.79
CA LYS A 728 -11.12 13.86 -80.54
C LYS A 728 -11.64 12.42 -80.68
N LYS A 729 -11.65 11.63 -79.58
CA LYS A 729 -12.70 10.61 -79.30
C LYS A 729 -12.68 10.12 -77.83
N GLU A 730 -13.89 9.93 -77.29
CA GLU A 730 -14.23 9.45 -75.94
C GLU A 730 -13.81 8.00 -75.69
N VAL A 731 -13.33 7.65 -74.48
CA VAL A 731 -13.65 6.39 -73.76
C VAL A 731 -13.52 6.59 -72.23
N SER A 732 -14.44 5.96 -71.50
CA SER A 732 -14.68 5.87 -70.04
C SER A 732 -13.50 5.43 -69.18
N HIS A 733 -13.37 6.01 -67.98
CA HIS A 733 -12.50 5.52 -66.90
C HIS A 733 -13.35 4.98 -65.74
N GLU A 734 -13.32 3.66 -65.51
CA GLU A 734 -13.64 3.05 -64.22
C GLU A 734 -12.38 3.10 -63.35
N ASN A 735 -12.39 3.91 -62.28
CA ASN A 735 -11.32 3.93 -61.28
C ASN A 735 -11.61 2.86 -60.21
N VAL A 736 -10.57 2.10 -59.86
CA VAL A 736 -10.60 1.09 -58.79
C VAL A 736 -10.62 1.80 -57.42
N ASP A 737 -11.62 1.46 -56.61
CA ASP A 737 -11.84 2.01 -55.27
C ASP A 737 -10.61 1.86 -54.35
N GLY A 738 -10.16 2.97 -53.76
CA GLY A 738 -9.30 2.98 -52.57
C GLY A 738 -7.88 3.54 -52.72
N CYS A 739 -7.49 4.14 -53.85
CA CYS A 739 -6.21 4.85 -53.97
C CYS A 739 -6.41 6.36 -54.10
N GLU A 740 -6.18 7.08 -53.00
CA GLU A 740 -6.19 8.54 -52.94
C GLU A 740 -4.86 9.10 -53.49
N ILE A 741 -4.92 9.81 -54.62
CA ILE A 741 -3.75 10.39 -55.28
C ILE A 741 -3.45 11.74 -54.64
N LEU A 742 -2.30 11.84 -53.96
CA LEU A 742 -1.76 13.09 -53.41
C LEU A 742 -1.56 14.14 -54.52
N LEU A 743 -2.18 15.31 -54.33
CA LEU A 743 -2.12 16.46 -55.23
C LEU A 743 -0.68 16.95 -55.48
N ARG A 744 -0.48 17.54 -56.67
CA ARG A 744 0.80 18.14 -57.07
C ARG A 744 1.12 19.37 -56.23
N LYS A 745 2.43 19.63 -56.13
CA LYS A 745 3.06 20.60 -55.23
C LYS A 745 2.63 22.06 -55.47
N GLU A 746 2.09 22.37 -56.65
CA GLU A 746 1.57 23.71 -56.97
C GLU A 746 0.14 23.96 -56.43
N ASP A 747 -0.64 22.92 -56.13
CA ASP A 747 -1.99 23.06 -55.53
C ASP A 747 -1.95 23.03 -53.98
N ARG A 748 -0.76 23.09 -53.37
CA ARG A 748 -0.61 23.40 -51.94
C ARG A 748 -0.61 24.93 -51.77
N GLU A 749 -1.77 25.54 -51.88
CA GLU A 749 -1.94 26.97 -51.63
C GLU A 749 -1.80 27.27 -50.12
N GLU A 750 -0.70 27.98 -49.81
CA GLU A 750 -0.50 28.95 -48.72
C GLU A 750 -0.35 28.50 -47.24
N GLU A 751 0.90 28.48 -46.78
CA GLU A 751 1.32 29.24 -45.58
C GLU A 751 2.84 29.55 -45.67
N PHE A 752 3.20 30.46 -46.57
CA PHE A 752 4.58 30.94 -46.74
C PHE A 752 4.69 32.36 -46.14
N TYR A 753 5.03 32.42 -44.85
CA TYR A 753 5.27 33.66 -44.11
C TYR A 753 6.70 34.17 -44.35
N PHE A 754 6.96 34.84 -45.48
CA PHE A 754 8.16 35.68 -45.65
C PHE A 754 7.85 36.93 -46.47
N ALA A 755 8.10 38.09 -45.85
CA ALA A 755 7.82 39.42 -46.40
C ALA A 755 8.61 39.72 -47.69
N PRO A 756 7.97 40.16 -48.79
CA PRO A 756 8.69 40.60 -49.98
C PRO A 756 9.20 42.05 -49.81
N LEU A 757 10.52 42.24 -49.94
CA LEU A 757 11.14 43.55 -50.12
C LEU A 757 10.93 44.05 -51.57
N LYS A 758 10.53 45.31 -51.65
CA LYS A 758 10.25 46.15 -52.83
C LYS A 758 11.10 45.92 -54.09
N GLY A 759 10.41 45.64 -55.20
CA GLY A 759 10.38 46.49 -56.41
C GLY A 759 11.52 46.42 -57.42
N LYS A 760 11.19 46.10 -58.67
CA LYS A 760 11.44 46.97 -59.84
C LYS A 760 10.73 46.46 -61.10
N LYS A 761 10.07 47.41 -61.74
CA LYS A 761 9.37 47.35 -63.02
C LYS A 761 10.42 47.30 -64.13
N ASP A 762 10.23 46.49 -65.18
CA ASP A 762 10.41 47.02 -66.54
C ASP A 762 9.69 46.21 -67.61
N LYS A 763 9.07 46.98 -68.51
CA LYS A 763 8.41 46.56 -69.74
C LYS A 763 9.49 46.35 -70.80
N ASN A 764 9.45 45.28 -71.59
CA ASN A 764 9.60 45.50 -73.03
C ASN A 764 8.96 44.48 -73.96
N LYS A 765 8.53 45.06 -75.08
CA LYS A 765 7.77 44.58 -76.24
C LYS A 765 8.70 43.78 -77.17
N LYS A 766 8.20 42.72 -77.82
CA LYS A 766 8.78 42.29 -79.11
C LYS A 766 7.70 41.88 -80.10
N LYS A 767 7.88 42.40 -81.31
CA LYS A 767 7.04 42.32 -82.51
C LYS A 767 7.99 41.90 -83.64
N GLY A 768 7.51 41.08 -84.58
CA GLY A 768 8.01 41.06 -85.96
C GLY A 768 8.94 39.91 -86.35
N ALA A 769 8.47 39.15 -87.33
CA ALA A 769 9.11 38.04 -88.04
C ALA A 769 9.99 38.51 -89.22
N GLY A 770 10.83 37.62 -89.77
CA GLY A 770 11.32 37.71 -91.15
C GLY A 770 12.68 37.12 -91.49
N GLU A 771 12.66 35.99 -92.21
CA GLU A 771 13.56 35.50 -93.28
C GLU A 771 14.91 34.79 -93.01
N THR A 772 14.83 33.50 -93.35
CA THR A 772 15.79 32.50 -93.82
C THR A 772 17.07 32.98 -94.51
N LYS A 773 18.21 32.62 -93.89
CA LYS A 773 19.47 32.13 -94.48
C LYS A 773 20.17 31.31 -93.39
N ALA A 774 20.74 30.15 -93.75
CA ALA A 774 21.42 29.15 -92.89
C ALA A 774 21.44 29.52 -91.40
N ALA A 775 20.50 28.96 -90.63
CA ALA A 775 20.07 29.47 -89.33
C ALA A 775 21.25 29.72 -88.37
N LYS A 776 21.71 30.98 -88.32
CA LYS A 776 22.64 31.46 -87.30
C LYS A 776 21.90 31.40 -85.97
N ILE A 777 22.30 30.47 -85.12
CA ILE A 777 21.69 30.29 -83.80
C ILE A 777 22.11 31.49 -82.94
N THR A 778 21.14 32.31 -82.52
CA THR A 778 21.41 33.41 -81.58
C THR A 778 21.42 32.85 -80.16
N HIS A 779 22.62 32.56 -79.65
CA HIS A 779 22.82 32.09 -78.27
C HIS A 779 22.63 33.22 -77.26
N ASN A 780 22.04 32.90 -76.10
CA ASN A 780 21.97 33.80 -74.95
C ASN A 780 23.30 33.76 -74.18
N ALA A 781 23.65 34.81 -73.43
CA ALA A 781 24.90 34.88 -72.67
C ALA A 781 25.05 33.74 -71.64
N GLU A 782 23.93 33.26 -71.08
CA GLU A 782 23.91 32.10 -70.18
C GLU A 782 24.24 30.80 -70.92
N THR A 783 23.80 30.66 -72.17
CA THR A 783 24.11 29.50 -73.01
C THR A 783 25.61 29.37 -73.26
N PHE A 784 26.29 30.49 -73.53
CA PHE A 784 27.76 30.49 -73.64
C PHE A 784 28.45 30.09 -72.33
N ARG A 785 27.91 30.49 -71.17
CA ARG A 785 28.44 30.06 -69.87
C ARG A 785 28.29 28.55 -69.64
N LEU A 786 27.19 27.95 -70.07
CA LEU A 786 26.97 26.49 -69.94
C LEU A 786 28.00 25.70 -70.79
N PHE A 787 28.27 26.18 -72.02
CA PHE A 787 29.26 25.57 -72.90
C PHE A 787 30.71 25.81 -72.42
N ASP A 788 31.01 27.00 -71.90
CA ASP A 788 32.31 27.34 -71.31
C ASP A 788 32.61 26.53 -70.04
N GLN A 789 31.59 26.31 -69.17
CA GLN A 789 31.68 25.42 -68.01
C GLN A 789 32.01 23.96 -68.39
N LEU A 790 31.51 23.50 -69.53
CA LEU A 790 31.83 22.18 -70.10
C LEU A 790 33.08 22.18 -70.98
N LYS A 791 33.72 23.35 -71.16
CA LYS A 791 34.88 23.58 -72.04
C LYS A 791 34.63 23.14 -73.49
N LEU A 792 33.41 23.32 -73.98
CA LEU A 792 33.01 23.03 -75.36
C LEU A 792 32.67 24.34 -76.10
N ASP A 793 33.02 24.42 -77.38
CA ASP A 793 32.68 25.58 -78.19
C ASP A 793 31.20 25.59 -78.57
N ALA A 794 30.50 26.69 -78.29
CA ALA A 794 29.08 26.82 -78.61
C ALA A 794 28.85 26.72 -80.13
N PRO A 795 27.90 25.88 -80.60
CA PRO A 795 27.71 25.62 -82.03
C PRO A 795 27.13 26.85 -82.73
N LEU A 796 27.89 27.50 -83.62
CA LEU A 796 27.44 28.71 -84.32
C LEU A 796 26.53 28.40 -85.53
N SER A 797 26.55 27.15 -86.01
CA SER A 797 25.74 26.65 -87.14
C SER A 797 25.07 25.32 -86.80
N THR A 798 23.92 25.04 -87.42
CA THR A 798 23.14 23.81 -87.23
C THR A 798 23.90 22.54 -87.63
N ASP A 799 24.90 22.66 -88.52
CA ASP A 799 25.70 21.51 -88.98
C ASP A 799 26.75 21.04 -87.96
N GLN A 800 27.07 21.89 -86.97
CA GLN A 800 28.03 21.58 -85.91
C GLN A 800 27.38 20.88 -84.70
N VAL A 801 26.04 20.85 -84.66
CA VAL A 801 25.26 20.29 -83.55
C VAL A 801 25.43 18.77 -83.40
N PRO A 802 25.42 17.96 -84.48
CA PRO A 802 25.61 16.51 -84.37
C PRO A 802 26.98 16.12 -83.78
N GLY A 803 28.06 16.76 -84.23
CA GLY A 803 29.41 16.49 -83.71
C GLY A 803 29.62 16.95 -82.26
N LEU A 804 28.82 17.91 -81.78
CA LEU A 804 28.83 18.33 -80.38
C LEU A 804 27.98 17.42 -79.49
N LEU A 805 26.89 16.86 -80.02
CA LEU A 805 26.11 15.83 -79.34
C LEU A 805 26.93 14.57 -79.08
N GLU A 806 27.77 14.14 -80.03
CA GLU A 806 28.68 13.00 -79.84
C GLU A 806 29.67 13.25 -78.68
N LYS A 807 30.27 14.44 -78.62
CA LYS A 807 31.20 14.83 -77.52
C LYS A 807 30.50 14.94 -76.17
N LEU A 808 29.27 15.47 -76.12
CA LEU A 808 28.47 15.52 -74.89
C LEU A 808 28.05 14.12 -74.44
N THR A 809 27.73 13.20 -75.37
CA THR A 809 27.44 11.80 -75.02
C THR A 809 28.67 11.05 -74.50
N GLU A 810 29.85 11.34 -75.03
CA GLU A 810 31.11 10.79 -74.53
C GLU A 810 31.42 11.31 -73.12
N GLN A 811 31.30 12.62 -72.88
CA GLN A 811 31.45 13.20 -71.54
C GLN A 811 30.42 12.64 -70.54
N LEU A 812 29.17 12.44 -70.96
CA LEU A 812 28.14 11.84 -70.13
C LEU A 812 28.52 10.40 -69.75
N ALA A 813 29.02 9.61 -70.70
CA ALA A 813 29.49 8.25 -70.45
C ALA A 813 30.67 8.21 -69.47
N ASP A 814 31.62 9.16 -69.57
CA ASP A 814 32.74 9.29 -68.64
C ASP A 814 32.29 9.64 -67.22
N TYR A 815 31.34 10.57 -67.05
CA TYR A 815 30.78 10.88 -65.73
C TYR A 815 29.94 9.73 -65.18
N GLN A 816 29.21 8.99 -66.02
CA GLN A 816 28.52 7.77 -65.59
C GLN A 816 29.49 6.66 -65.16
N ALA A 817 30.66 6.53 -65.81
CA ALA A 817 31.72 5.62 -65.37
C ALA A 817 32.30 6.06 -64.01
N LYS A 818 32.59 7.35 -63.84
CA LYS A 818 33.04 7.92 -62.54
C LYS A 818 32.02 7.74 -61.42
N VAL A 819 30.73 7.79 -61.74
CA VAL A 819 29.64 7.50 -60.78
C VAL A 819 29.64 6.03 -60.38
N LYS A 820 29.80 5.09 -61.32
CA LYS A 820 29.88 3.65 -60.99
C LYS A 820 31.09 3.35 -60.10
N GLU A 821 32.26 3.90 -60.41
CA GLU A 821 33.44 3.77 -59.55
C GLU A 821 33.23 4.40 -58.17
N TRP A 822 32.49 5.51 -58.09
CA TRP A 822 32.13 6.12 -56.82
C TRP A 822 31.11 5.29 -56.03
N GLU A 823 30.12 4.68 -56.67
CA GLU A 823 29.14 3.78 -56.03
C GLU A 823 29.84 2.56 -55.40
N GLU A 824 30.82 1.97 -56.09
CA GLU A 824 31.63 0.88 -55.56
C GLU A 824 32.47 1.32 -54.35
N LYS A 825 33.21 2.44 -54.47
CA LYS A 825 34.00 3.01 -53.35
C LYS A 825 33.12 3.43 -52.17
N ARG A 826 31.90 3.91 -52.42
CA ARG A 826 30.92 4.30 -51.41
C ARG A 826 30.39 3.11 -50.65
N GLU A 827 30.01 2.02 -51.32
CA GLU A 827 29.52 0.82 -50.64
C GLU A 827 30.61 0.22 -49.73
N ASP A 828 31.87 0.24 -50.15
CA ASP A 828 33.00 -0.17 -49.32
C ASP A 828 33.22 0.76 -48.11
N MET A 829 33.16 2.08 -48.30
CA MET A 829 33.29 3.06 -47.20
C MET A 829 32.11 3.01 -46.22
N LYS A 830 30.87 2.84 -46.71
CA LYS A 830 29.70 2.66 -45.86
C LYS A 830 29.79 1.40 -45.02
N LYS A 831 30.19 0.29 -45.65
CA LYS A 831 30.35 -0.98 -44.96
C LYS A 831 31.43 -0.88 -43.88
N ALA A 832 32.55 -0.23 -44.17
CA ALA A 832 33.61 -0.01 -43.20
C ALA A 832 33.16 0.88 -42.00
N ILE A 833 32.34 1.91 -42.22
CA ILE A 833 31.80 2.78 -41.15
C ILE A 833 30.76 2.05 -40.30
N LEU A 834 29.88 1.26 -40.92
CA LEU A 834 28.83 0.50 -40.22
C LEU A 834 29.40 -0.68 -39.41
N GLU A 835 30.45 -1.32 -39.92
CA GLU A 835 31.14 -2.43 -39.24
C GLU A 835 32.02 -1.96 -38.08
N GLY A 836 32.22 -0.65 -37.94
CA GLY A 836 32.82 -0.06 -36.74
C GLY A 836 34.32 -0.35 -36.59
N LEU A 837 35.02 -0.57 -37.70
CA LEU A 837 36.47 -0.62 -37.70
C LEU A 837 37.03 0.80 -37.61
N SER A 838 37.60 1.12 -36.45
CA SER A 838 38.43 2.30 -36.17
C SER A 838 39.68 2.43 -37.07
N GLU A 839 39.91 1.48 -37.99
CA GLU A 839 40.95 1.58 -39.03
C GLU A 839 40.70 2.70 -40.04
N ILE A 840 39.52 3.31 -40.08
CA ILE A 840 39.23 4.41 -41.03
C ILE A 840 39.94 5.70 -40.63
N GLU A 841 40.08 6.02 -39.34
CA GLU A 841 40.85 7.22 -38.95
C GLU A 841 42.35 7.02 -39.21
N GLU A 842 42.89 5.81 -39.02
CA GLU A 842 44.29 5.50 -39.36
C GLU A 842 44.53 5.42 -40.88
N LYS A 843 43.61 4.85 -41.67
CA LYS A 843 43.74 4.79 -43.15
C LYS A 843 43.49 6.14 -43.83
N LYS A 844 42.64 6.99 -43.25
CA LYS A 844 42.40 8.35 -43.75
C LYS A 844 43.58 9.28 -43.40
N ALA A 845 44.13 9.17 -42.18
CA ALA A 845 45.38 9.84 -41.82
C ALA A 845 46.59 9.36 -42.64
N ALA A 846 46.64 8.07 -43.03
CA ALA A 846 47.69 7.54 -43.91
C ALA A 846 47.56 8.06 -45.35
N ARG A 847 46.34 8.14 -45.90
CA ARG A 847 46.09 8.70 -47.24
C ARG A 847 46.36 10.20 -47.31
N ASP A 848 45.89 10.97 -46.33
CA ASP A 848 46.13 12.42 -46.27
C ASP A 848 47.64 12.74 -46.06
N ALA A 849 48.41 11.78 -45.52
CA ALA A 849 49.87 11.89 -45.40
C ALA A 849 50.62 11.47 -46.68
N GLU A 850 50.09 10.53 -47.48
CA GLU A 850 50.64 10.17 -48.79
C GLU A 850 50.39 11.28 -49.83
N ASP A 851 49.17 11.83 -49.88
CA ASP A 851 48.81 12.89 -50.84
C ASP A 851 49.61 14.19 -50.58
N ASN A 852 49.85 14.54 -49.31
CA ASN A 852 50.68 15.70 -48.92
C ASN A 852 52.20 15.45 -49.10
N ALA A 853 52.61 14.18 -49.22
CA ALA A 853 53.99 13.82 -49.54
C ALA A 853 54.26 13.88 -51.05
N GLU A 854 53.28 13.48 -51.88
CA GLU A 854 53.37 13.63 -53.34
C GLU A 854 53.31 15.09 -53.79
N GLU A 855 52.44 15.92 -53.19
CA GLU A 855 52.35 17.36 -53.50
C GLU A 855 53.66 18.10 -53.18
N LYS A 856 54.32 17.72 -52.07
CA LYS A 856 55.67 18.22 -51.72
C LYS A 856 56.79 17.68 -52.60
N GLU A 857 56.61 16.54 -53.26
CA GLU A 857 57.61 16.01 -54.18
C GLU A 857 57.50 16.65 -55.57
N GLU A 858 56.29 17.05 -55.99
CA GLU A 858 56.07 17.84 -57.21
C GLU A 858 56.53 19.29 -57.06
N GLU A 859 56.22 20.00 -55.97
CA GLU A 859 56.75 21.36 -55.71
C GLU A 859 58.30 21.36 -55.70
N ARG A 860 58.92 20.28 -55.20
CA ARG A 860 60.39 20.15 -55.14
C ARG A 860 61.02 19.75 -56.47
N LYS A 861 60.23 19.27 -57.43
CA LYS A 861 60.66 19.04 -58.82
C LYS A 861 60.50 20.31 -59.65
N GLU A 862 59.45 21.10 -59.44
CA GLU A 862 59.26 22.39 -60.10
C GLU A 862 60.30 23.44 -59.64
N GLU A 863 60.64 23.53 -58.34
CA GLU A 863 61.72 24.42 -57.87
C GLU A 863 63.12 24.04 -58.43
N LYS A 864 63.32 22.77 -58.83
CA LYS A 864 64.58 22.32 -59.45
C LYS A 864 64.65 22.57 -60.95
N GLU A 865 63.52 22.80 -61.61
CA GLU A 865 63.49 23.17 -63.03
C GLU A 865 63.51 24.70 -63.24
N GLU A 866 63.17 25.50 -62.24
CA GLU A 866 63.32 26.97 -62.31
C GLU A 866 64.72 27.51 -61.91
N GLU A 867 65.56 26.72 -61.24
CA GLU A 867 66.94 27.09 -60.86
C GLU A 867 68.05 26.64 -61.84
N GLY A 868 67.70 26.00 -62.96
CA GLY A 868 68.63 25.57 -64.03
C GLY A 868 68.42 26.31 -65.34
#